data_AF-A0A2A4J8E6-F1
#
_entry.id   AF-A0A2A4J8E6-F1
#
_cell.length_a   1.000
_cell.length_b   1.000
_cell.length_c   1.000
_cell.angle_alpha   90.00
_cell.angle_beta   90.00
_cell.angle_gamma   90.00
#
_symmetry.space_group_name_H-M   'P 1'
#
loop_
_entity.id
_entity.type
_entity.pdbx_description
1 polymer ?
#
loop_
_entity_poly.entity_id
_entity_poly.type
_entity_poly.pdbx_seq_one_letter_code
_entity_poly.pdbx_strand_id
1 'polypeptide(L)'
;MAGCIKITTSTLFNSSRNLRCIIRAIERSSFSTSSVIARKERDTMGELDVPDDRLYGSQTVRSVMNFPIGGIEERMPYPVIVAFGILKKAAAKVNMEFGLDKKIAGAIMQACDDVISGKLYKEGHFPLVIWQTGSGTQSNMNTNEVIANRAIQILGGKLGSKSPVHPNDHVNKSQSSNDTYPTAMHVAVAMELRDRLMPGLVELRDTMEAKAKEFDKIIKIGRTHLMDAVPLTLGQEFSGYATQLTFGIERVCSTLPRLHYLALGGTAVGTGLNTRIGFAEKCAAEIASITGIPFETAPNKFEALASHDSMVEVSGALNTVACSLMKIVNDIRMLASGPRCGLGELMLPENEPGSSIMPGKVNPTQCEALTMIAAQVMGNHVACTVGGSNGHFELNVFKTMMVANVLRSITLLGDGCMAFNKNCAVGIKANTAQIQKIMRESLMLVTALNPHIGYDKLTFGIERVCSTLPRLHYLALGGTAVGTGLNTRIGFAEKCAAEIASITGIPFETAPNKFEALASHDSMVEVSGALNTVACSLMKIVNDIRMLASGPRCGLGELMLPENEPGSSIMPGKVNPTQCEALTMIAAQVMGNHVACTVGGSNGHFELNVFKTMMVANVLRSITLLGDGCMAFNKNCAVGIKANTAQIQKIMRESLMLVTALNPHIGYDKAAQIAKTAHKEGGTLKDTAIKLGILSAEQFDQWVKPENMLGPNGYATQLTFGIERVCSTLPRLHYLALGGTAVGTGLNTRIGFAEKCAAEIASITGIPFETAPNKFEALASHDSMVEVSGALNTVACSLMKIVNDIRMLASGPRCGLGELMLPENEPGSSIMPGKVNPTQCEALTMIAAQVMGNHVACTVGGSNGHFELNVFKTMMVANVLRSITLLGDGCMAFNKNCAVGIKANTAQIQKIMRESLMLVTALNPHIGYDKAAQIAKTAHKEGGTLKETAVKLGLLTEEQFDQWVKPEEMLGPK
;
A
#
# COMPACT_ATOMS: atom_id res chain seq x y z
N MET A 1 -32.55 5.90 15.63
CA MET A 1 -31.20 5.31 15.73
C MET A 1 -30.36 6.07 16.78
N ALA A 2 -30.80 6.17 18.03
CA ALA A 2 -30.18 7.06 19.04
C ALA A 2 -29.32 6.32 20.09
N GLY A 3 -29.10 5.00 19.94
CA GLY A 3 -28.41 4.17 20.93
C GLY A 3 -26.90 3.98 20.72
N CYS A 4 -26.35 4.37 19.56
CA CYS A 4 -24.96 4.08 19.20
C CYS A 4 -23.99 5.26 19.44
N ILE A 5 -24.47 6.50 19.33
CA ILE A 5 -23.65 7.71 19.51
C ILE A 5 -23.68 8.17 20.98
N LYS A 6 -23.12 7.34 21.86
CA LYS A 6 -22.79 7.75 23.24
C LYS A 6 -21.52 7.14 23.82
N ILE A 7 -20.67 6.56 22.97
CA ILE A 7 -19.27 6.28 23.30
C ILE A 7 -18.48 7.60 23.15
N THR A 8 -18.71 8.53 24.06
CA THR A 8 -17.81 9.69 24.23
C THR A 8 -16.47 9.20 24.78
N THR A 9 -15.40 9.94 24.48
CA THR A 9 -14.00 9.60 24.75
C THR A 9 -13.65 9.30 26.21
N SER A 10 -14.54 9.54 27.18
CA SER A 10 -14.37 9.12 28.56
C SER A 10 -14.68 7.63 28.81
N THR A 11 -15.60 7.02 28.05
CA THR A 11 -16.13 5.67 28.37
C THR A 11 -15.15 4.53 28.10
N LEU A 12 -14.29 4.64 27.07
CA LEU A 12 -13.22 3.67 26.81
C LEU A 12 -12.10 3.68 27.88
N PHE A 13 -11.92 4.81 28.56
CA PHE A 13 -10.86 5.01 29.56
C PHE A 13 -11.29 4.68 30.99
N ASN A 14 -12.60 4.71 31.30
CA ASN A 14 -13.09 4.62 32.68
C ASN A 14 -13.40 3.19 33.13
N SER A 15 -12.35 2.39 33.33
CA SER A 15 -12.41 1.14 34.10
C SER A 15 -11.08 0.95 34.85
N SER A 16 -11.15 0.66 36.15
CA SER A 16 -9.96 0.45 37.00
C SER A 16 -9.19 -0.84 36.66
N ARG A 17 -9.72 -1.70 35.78
CA ARG A 17 -8.99 -2.82 35.17
C ARG A 17 -8.27 -2.41 33.88
N ASN A 18 -8.86 -1.56 33.04
CA ASN A 18 -8.29 -1.11 31.77
C ASN A 18 -6.94 -0.39 31.97
N LEU A 19 -6.78 0.26 33.13
CA LEU A 19 -5.54 0.91 33.54
C LEU A 19 -4.32 -0.03 33.47
N ARG A 20 -4.46 -1.35 33.68
CA ARG A 20 -3.33 -2.30 33.56
C ARG A 20 -2.85 -2.51 32.11
N CYS A 21 -3.69 -2.30 31.10
CA CYS A 21 -3.25 -2.31 29.70
C CYS A 21 -2.63 -0.97 29.29
N ILE A 22 -3.14 0.16 29.82
CA ILE A 22 -2.56 1.49 29.59
C ILE A 22 -1.20 1.64 30.31
N ILE A 23 -1.08 1.11 31.54
CA ILE A 23 0.20 1.01 32.25
C ILE A 23 1.20 0.17 31.43
N ARG A 24 0.78 -0.93 30.79
CA ARG A 24 1.64 -1.67 29.84
C ARG A 24 2.05 -0.88 28.58
N ALA A 25 1.33 0.17 28.19
CA ALA A 25 1.79 1.08 27.14
C ALA A 25 2.86 2.07 27.65
N ILE A 26 2.77 2.47 28.92
CA ILE A 26 3.76 3.32 29.61
C ILE A 26 5.02 2.53 30.00
N GLU A 27 4.87 1.25 30.38
CA GLU A 27 5.95 0.32 30.72
C GLU A 27 6.67 -0.26 29.48
N ARG A 28 6.17 -0.03 28.25
CA ARG A 28 6.83 -0.51 27.02
C ARG A 28 8.14 0.21 26.71
N SER A 29 8.37 1.39 27.29
CA SER A 29 9.69 2.04 27.32
C SER A 29 10.52 1.58 28.52
N SER A 30 10.53 0.28 28.83
CA SER A 30 11.29 -0.32 29.93
C SER A 30 12.80 -0.40 29.63
N PHE A 31 13.41 0.78 29.56
CA PHE A 31 14.73 0.94 30.17
C PHE A 31 14.63 0.42 31.61
N SER A 32 15.55 -0.47 31.98
CA SER A 32 15.57 -1.07 33.31
C SER A 32 15.65 0.01 34.39
N THR A 33 14.69 0.02 35.31
CA THR A 33 14.62 0.95 36.45
C THR A 33 15.60 0.61 37.58
N SER A 34 16.57 -0.26 37.31
CA SER A 34 17.90 -0.14 37.92
C SER A 34 18.44 1.29 37.77
N SER A 35 19.17 1.81 38.75
CA SER A 35 19.77 3.14 38.69
C SER A 35 20.93 3.19 37.68
N VAL A 36 20.62 3.29 36.39
CA VAL A 36 21.60 3.48 35.33
C VAL A 36 22.21 4.87 35.49
N ILE A 37 23.52 4.94 35.72
CA ILE A 37 24.26 6.19 35.70
C ILE A 37 24.11 6.79 34.31
N ALA A 38 23.69 8.06 34.22
CA ALA A 38 23.61 8.79 32.96
C ALA A 38 24.81 9.72 32.82
N ARG A 39 25.39 9.77 31.62
CA ARG A 39 26.34 10.81 31.21
C ARG A 39 25.61 11.91 30.47
N LYS A 40 26.05 13.16 30.64
CA LYS A 40 25.62 14.27 29.77
C LYS A 40 26.33 14.16 28.43
N GLU A 41 25.57 14.15 27.34
CA GLU A 41 26.07 14.48 26.01
C GLU A 41 25.35 15.69 25.44
N ARG A 42 25.99 16.37 24.48
CA ARG A 42 25.50 17.60 23.87
C ARG A 42 25.52 17.53 22.34
N ASP A 43 24.44 17.97 21.71
CA ASP A 43 24.38 18.29 20.29
C ASP A 43 24.11 19.79 20.07
N THR A 44 23.82 20.19 18.82
CA THR A 44 23.54 21.59 18.46
C THR A 44 22.25 22.14 19.07
N MET A 45 21.38 21.30 19.62
CA MET A 45 20.10 21.67 20.25
C MET A 45 20.14 21.60 21.78
N GLY A 46 21.29 21.27 22.37
CA GLY A 46 21.50 21.30 23.82
C GLY A 46 22.01 19.98 24.41
N GLU A 47 21.96 19.91 25.73
CA GLU A 47 22.42 18.75 26.51
C GLU A 47 21.26 17.80 26.82
N LEU A 48 21.59 16.51 26.96
CA LEU A 48 20.67 15.49 27.44
C LEU A 48 21.41 14.35 28.16
N ASP A 49 20.64 13.59 28.93
CA ASP A 49 21.10 12.40 29.63
C ASP A 49 21.13 11.19 28.70
N VAL A 50 22.28 10.53 28.62
CA VAL A 50 22.51 9.31 27.84
C VAL A 50 22.94 8.19 28.80
N PRO A 51 22.35 6.99 28.74
CA PRO A 51 22.74 5.87 29.61
C PRO A 51 24.23 5.52 29.45
N ASP A 52 24.99 5.47 30.55
CA ASP A 52 26.44 5.32 30.48
C ASP A 52 26.90 3.92 30.01
N ASP A 53 26.01 2.92 30.12
CA ASP A 53 26.19 1.57 29.56
C ASP A 53 25.99 1.51 28.02
N ARG A 54 25.76 2.64 27.35
CA ARG A 54 25.43 2.69 25.90
C ARG A 54 26.41 3.52 25.10
N LEU A 55 26.93 2.93 24.02
CA LEU A 55 27.86 3.57 23.08
C LEU A 55 27.20 4.62 22.17
N TYR A 56 25.88 4.57 21.97
CA TYR A 56 25.17 5.63 21.25
C TYR A 56 25.14 6.94 22.05
N GLY A 57 24.86 8.07 21.40
CA GLY A 57 24.99 9.39 22.00
C GLY A 57 23.75 10.27 21.94
N SER A 58 24.00 11.57 22.04
CA SER A 58 23.03 12.67 22.01
C SER A 58 21.91 12.53 20.97
N GLN A 59 22.25 12.33 19.69
CA GLN A 59 21.26 12.35 18.60
C GLN A 59 20.43 11.07 18.57
N THR A 60 21.02 9.94 18.96
CA THR A 60 20.31 8.67 19.08
C THR A 60 19.19 8.74 20.13
N VAL A 61 19.47 9.25 21.34
CA VAL A 61 18.45 9.36 22.40
C VAL A 61 17.35 10.34 22.00
N ARG A 62 17.69 11.48 21.39
CA ARG A 62 16.71 12.43 20.83
C ARG A 62 15.78 11.75 19.82
N SER A 63 16.31 10.91 18.94
CA SER A 63 15.53 10.13 17.99
C SER A 63 14.60 9.11 18.67
N VAL A 64 15.03 8.42 19.74
CA VAL A 64 14.17 7.50 20.51
C VAL A 64 12.99 8.24 21.15
N MET A 65 13.20 9.47 21.63
CA MET A 65 12.15 10.32 22.20
C MET A 65 11.18 10.87 21.13
N ASN A 66 11.69 11.11 19.91
CA ASN A 66 10.92 11.67 18.79
C ASN A 66 10.12 10.63 18.00
N PHE A 67 10.55 9.36 17.96
CA PHE A 67 9.91 8.28 17.21
C PHE A 67 9.62 7.03 18.06
N PRO A 68 8.79 7.13 19.13
CA PRO A 68 8.35 5.98 19.92
C PRO A 68 7.25 5.21 19.17
N ILE A 69 7.59 4.58 18.05
CA ILE A 69 6.65 4.00 17.09
C ILE A 69 6.95 2.52 16.86
N GLY A 70 6.05 1.63 17.31
CA GLY A 70 6.22 0.18 17.20
C GLY A 70 7.14 -0.42 18.28
N GLY A 71 7.30 -1.74 18.24
CA GLY A 71 8.13 -2.49 19.19
C GLY A 71 9.53 -2.84 18.69
N ILE A 72 10.11 -3.89 19.25
CA ILE A 72 11.45 -4.38 18.90
C ILE A 72 11.52 -4.92 17.46
N GLU A 73 10.38 -5.39 16.95
CA GLU A 73 10.15 -5.85 15.58
C GLU A 73 10.18 -4.75 14.51
N GLU A 74 10.07 -3.48 14.93
CA GLU A 74 10.14 -2.30 14.05
C GLU A 74 11.51 -1.58 14.11
N ARG A 75 12.51 -2.19 14.77
CA ARG A 75 13.89 -1.68 14.78
C ARG A 75 14.54 -1.74 13.39
N MET A 76 15.53 -0.88 13.18
CA MET A 76 16.34 -0.84 11.96
C MET A 76 16.97 -2.23 11.70
N PRO A 77 16.73 -2.86 10.52
CA PRO A 77 17.12 -4.24 10.28
C PRO A 77 18.62 -4.48 10.48
N TYR A 78 18.96 -5.58 11.18
CA TYR A 78 20.34 -5.97 11.48
C TYR A 78 21.31 -5.92 10.27
N PRO A 79 20.96 -6.41 9.06
CA PRO A 79 21.84 -6.33 7.88
C PRO A 79 22.21 -4.89 7.49
N VAL A 80 21.31 -3.91 7.69
CA VAL A 80 21.60 -2.49 7.43
C VAL A 80 22.67 -1.96 8.39
N ILE A 81 22.66 -2.41 9.65
CA ILE A 81 23.67 -2.03 10.65
C ILE A 81 25.04 -2.66 10.34
N VAL A 82 25.07 -3.92 9.87
CA VAL A 82 26.30 -4.58 9.39
C VAL A 82 26.86 -3.83 8.17
N ALA A 83 26.02 -3.51 7.19
CA ALA A 83 26.40 -2.73 6.01
C ALA A 83 26.90 -1.32 6.36
N PHE A 84 26.32 -0.68 7.38
CA PHE A 84 26.85 0.55 7.95
C PHE A 84 28.25 0.36 8.55
N GLY A 85 28.52 -0.74 9.26
CA GLY A 85 29.88 -1.08 9.71
C GLY A 85 30.86 -1.20 8.54
N ILE A 86 30.48 -1.92 7.47
CA ILE A 86 31.30 -2.11 6.27
C ILE A 86 31.62 -0.78 5.59
N LEU A 87 30.62 0.07 5.30
CA LEU A 87 30.84 1.33 4.60
C LEU A 87 31.64 2.34 5.44
N LYS A 88 31.48 2.34 6.77
CA LYS A 88 32.26 3.20 7.67
C LYS A 88 33.72 2.73 7.77
N LYS A 89 33.98 1.41 7.75
CA LYS A 89 35.34 0.86 7.68
C LYS A 89 36.03 1.24 6.37
N ALA A 90 35.34 1.10 5.24
CA ALA A 90 35.84 1.51 3.93
C ALA A 90 36.12 3.02 3.86
N ALA A 91 35.16 3.84 4.26
CA ALA A 91 35.31 5.30 4.27
C ALA A 91 36.44 5.77 5.21
N ALA A 92 36.67 5.12 6.35
CA ALA A 92 37.79 5.43 7.24
C ALA A 92 39.15 5.10 6.61
N LYS A 93 39.28 3.91 5.98
CA LYS A 93 40.49 3.48 5.27
C LYS A 93 40.83 4.44 4.11
N VAL A 94 39.85 4.78 3.28
CA VAL A 94 40.04 5.70 2.14
C VAL A 94 40.33 7.13 2.62
N ASN A 95 39.67 7.60 3.69
CA ASN A 95 40.00 8.91 4.29
C ASN A 95 41.43 8.96 4.86
N MET A 96 42.03 7.85 5.28
CA MET A 96 43.42 7.81 5.74
C MET A 96 44.41 8.19 4.62
N GLU A 97 44.13 7.80 3.36
CA GLU A 97 44.90 8.24 2.19
C GLU A 97 44.71 9.75 1.90
N PHE A 98 43.56 10.31 2.27
CA PHE A 98 43.20 11.72 2.06
C PHE A 98 43.45 12.63 3.29
N GLY A 99 44.19 12.15 4.30
CA GLY A 99 44.63 12.93 5.45
C GLY A 99 43.74 12.84 6.71
N LEU A 100 43.10 11.70 6.96
CA LEU A 100 42.67 11.32 8.31
C LEU A 100 43.86 10.68 9.05
N ASP A 101 44.05 11.01 10.33
CA ASP A 101 45.14 10.44 11.14
C ASP A 101 45.05 8.90 11.20
N LYS A 102 46.22 8.24 11.14
CA LYS A 102 46.32 6.77 11.10
C LYS A 102 45.86 6.11 12.39
N LYS A 103 46.09 6.73 13.56
CA LYS A 103 45.68 6.19 14.86
C LYS A 103 44.16 6.29 15.04
N ILE A 104 43.56 7.41 14.65
CA ILE A 104 42.12 7.62 14.61
C ILE A 104 41.46 6.68 13.58
N ALA A 105 41.99 6.60 12.35
CA ALA A 105 41.47 5.72 11.31
C ALA A 105 41.50 4.24 11.74
N GLY A 106 42.62 3.77 12.32
CA GLY A 106 42.74 2.40 12.83
C GLY A 106 41.74 2.08 13.94
N ALA A 107 41.56 2.99 14.91
CA ALA A 107 40.57 2.81 15.98
C ALA A 107 39.13 2.83 15.46
N ILE A 108 38.81 3.65 14.44
CA ILE A 108 37.52 3.64 13.75
C ILE A 108 37.31 2.31 13.02
N MET A 109 38.29 1.82 12.26
CA MET A 109 38.19 0.55 11.54
C MET A 109 37.98 -0.64 12.50
N GLN A 110 38.69 -0.67 13.63
CA GLN A 110 38.48 -1.70 14.67
C GLN A 110 37.09 -1.59 15.33
N ALA A 111 36.61 -0.37 15.60
CA ALA A 111 35.24 -0.15 16.09
C ALA A 111 34.18 -0.55 15.05
N CYS A 112 34.47 -0.44 13.75
CA CYS A 112 33.60 -0.96 12.70
C CYS A 112 33.54 -2.49 12.70
N ASP A 113 34.65 -3.20 12.98
CA ASP A 113 34.64 -4.66 13.08
C ASP A 113 33.79 -5.17 14.26
N ASP A 114 33.79 -4.45 15.39
CA ASP A 114 32.84 -4.71 16.49
C ASP A 114 31.37 -4.54 16.05
N VAL A 115 31.06 -3.60 15.13
CA VAL A 115 29.72 -3.46 14.51
C VAL A 115 29.42 -4.60 13.54
N ILE A 116 30.35 -4.93 12.64
CA ILE A 116 30.20 -5.96 11.58
C ILE A 116 29.99 -7.35 12.19
N SER A 117 30.64 -7.66 13.32
CA SER A 117 30.43 -8.90 14.09
C SER A 117 28.99 -9.06 14.64
N GLY A 118 28.20 -7.98 14.62
CA GLY A 118 26.88 -7.90 15.21
C GLY A 118 26.83 -7.90 16.73
N LYS A 119 27.99 -7.91 17.40
CA LYS A 119 28.10 -7.82 18.86
C LYS A 119 27.36 -6.60 19.39
N LEU A 120 27.70 -5.41 18.90
CA LEU A 120 27.14 -4.14 19.38
C LEU A 120 25.63 -4.00 19.10
N TYR A 121 25.10 -4.70 18.08
CA TYR A 121 23.66 -4.77 17.82
C TYR A 121 22.96 -5.65 18.87
N LYS A 122 23.48 -6.85 19.14
CA LYS A 122 22.96 -7.78 20.15
C LYS A 122 23.02 -7.21 21.57
N GLU A 123 24.07 -6.44 21.87
CA GLU A 123 24.23 -5.72 23.14
C GLU A 123 23.25 -4.53 23.28
N GLY A 124 22.60 -4.10 22.19
CA GLY A 124 21.55 -3.08 22.20
C GLY A 124 22.04 -1.64 22.04
N HIS A 125 23.10 -1.40 21.26
CA HIS A 125 23.59 -0.06 20.93
C HIS A 125 22.93 0.56 19.69
N PHE A 126 21.97 -0.12 19.09
CA PHE A 126 21.20 0.36 17.92
C PHE A 126 19.69 0.29 18.24
N PRO A 127 19.14 1.27 18.98
CA PRO A 127 17.75 1.22 19.46
C PRO A 127 16.71 1.73 18.44
N LEU A 128 17.14 2.34 17.33
CA LEU A 128 16.28 3.13 16.44
C LEU A 128 15.35 2.29 15.58
N VAL A 129 14.18 2.88 15.27
CA VAL A 129 13.11 2.29 14.48
C VAL A 129 13.19 2.65 12.99
N ILE A 130 12.49 1.88 12.16
CA ILE A 130 12.28 2.15 10.73
C ILE A 130 11.59 3.51 10.52
N TRP A 131 10.65 3.85 11.40
CA TRP A 131 9.70 4.96 11.32
C TRP A 131 10.28 6.30 11.84
N GLN A 132 11.50 6.62 11.42
CA GLN A 132 12.27 7.83 11.76
C GLN A 132 12.27 8.84 10.59
N THR A 133 13.28 9.72 10.45
CA THR A 133 13.43 10.51 9.21
C THR A 133 13.57 9.62 7.99
N GLY A 134 12.91 10.01 6.90
CA GLY A 134 13.04 9.37 5.60
C GLY A 134 14.41 9.49 4.96
N SER A 135 15.26 10.40 5.44
CA SER A 135 16.67 10.49 5.02
C SER A 135 17.58 9.43 5.67
N GLY A 136 17.10 8.67 6.66
CA GLY A 136 17.92 7.72 7.42
C GLY A 136 18.98 8.37 8.34
N THR A 137 18.91 9.70 8.52
CA THR A 137 19.94 10.48 9.23
C THR A 137 20.19 10.02 10.66
N GLN A 138 19.16 9.65 11.44
CA GLN A 138 19.41 9.20 12.82
C GLN A 138 20.09 7.83 12.88
N SER A 139 19.85 6.89 11.96
CA SER A 139 20.63 5.63 11.90
C SER A 139 22.08 5.84 11.47
N ASN A 140 22.35 6.74 10.50
CA ASN A 140 23.72 7.12 10.16
C ASN A 140 24.42 7.76 11.39
N MET A 141 23.73 8.64 12.12
CA MET A 141 24.29 9.28 13.31
C MET A 141 24.42 8.34 14.52
N ASN A 142 23.50 7.41 14.74
CA ASN A 142 23.62 6.34 15.74
C ASN A 142 24.84 5.47 15.46
N THR A 143 25.08 5.12 14.20
CA THR A 143 26.29 4.41 13.77
C THR A 143 27.54 5.26 14.04
N ASN A 144 27.53 6.55 13.67
CA ASN A 144 28.65 7.46 13.92
C ASN A 144 28.96 7.61 15.43
N GLU A 145 27.94 7.79 16.26
CA GLU A 145 28.07 7.93 17.73
C GLU A 145 28.63 6.64 18.34
N VAL A 146 28.08 5.46 18.00
CA VAL A 146 28.55 4.15 18.48
C VAL A 146 30.00 3.90 18.09
N ILE A 147 30.36 4.10 16.82
CA ILE A 147 31.73 3.89 16.33
C ILE A 147 32.70 4.91 16.98
N ALA A 148 32.32 6.18 17.10
CA ALA A 148 33.15 7.20 17.74
C ALA A 148 33.41 6.88 19.21
N ASN A 149 32.37 6.59 19.98
CA ASN A 149 32.49 6.22 21.39
C ASN A 149 33.26 4.91 21.59
N ARG A 150 33.11 3.94 20.70
CA ARG A 150 33.88 2.69 20.73
C ARG A 150 35.37 2.91 20.39
N ALA A 151 35.67 3.75 19.39
CA ALA A 151 37.03 4.12 19.05
C ALA A 151 37.70 4.96 20.17
N ILE A 152 36.93 5.80 20.88
CA ILE A 152 37.39 6.50 22.09
C ILE A 152 37.79 5.51 23.18
N GLN A 153 36.98 4.48 23.46
CA GLN A 153 37.34 3.42 24.42
C GLN A 153 38.63 2.69 24.02
N ILE A 154 38.76 2.31 22.74
CA ILE A 154 39.96 1.65 22.18
C ILE A 154 41.22 2.53 22.36
N LEU A 155 41.05 3.85 22.33
CA LEU A 155 42.13 4.83 22.53
C LEU A 155 42.31 5.28 24.00
N GLY A 156 41.58 4.69 24.95
CA GLY A 156 41.66 5.01 26.38
C GLY A 156 41.03 6.36 26.79
N GLY A 157 40.20 6.96 25.93
CA GLY A 157 39.52 8.23 26.19
C GLY A 157 38.19 8.08 26.96
N LYS A 158 37.60 9.21 27.36
CA LYS A 158 36.33 9.24 28.12
C LYS A 158 35.12 9.15 27.18
N LEU A 159 34.21 8.21 27.45
CA LEU A 159 32.94 8.04 26.76
C LEU A 159 32.12 9.35 26.70
N GLY A 160 31.47 9.63 25.57
CA GLY A 160 30.66 10.84 25.33
C GLY A 160 31.45 12.14 25.13
N SER A 161 32.77 12.16 25.37
CA SER A 161 33.60 13.38 25.20
C SER A 161 33.82 13.81 23.75
N LYS A 162 33.51 12.92 22.79
CA LYS A 162 33.75 13.09 21.34
C LYS A 162 35.22 13.40 20.99
N SER A 163 36.15 13.03 21.88
CA SER A 163 37.60 13.22 21.76
C SER A 163 38.35 11.94 22.17
N PRO A 164 39.37 11.48 21.42
CA PRO A 164 39.92 12.08 20.19
C PRO A 164 39.09 11.81 18.92
N VAL A 165 37.97 11.08 19.00
CA VAL A 165 37.16 10.70 17.82
C VAL A 165 35.81 11.42 17.81
N HIS A 166 35.64 12.39 16.90
CA HIS A 166 34.37 13.09 16.72
C HIS A 166 33.46 12.33 15.74
N PRO A 167 32.16 12.12 16.04
CA PRO A 167 31.25 11.34 15.19
C PRO A 167 31.04 11.97 13.80
N ASN A 168 31.03 13.30 13.68
CA ASN A 168 30.90 13.96 12.38
C ASN A 168 32.27 14.05 11.67
N ASP A 169 33.23 14.72 12.30
CA ASP A 169 34.48 15.19 11.68
C ASP A 169 35.44 14.04 11.35
N HIS A 170 35.37 12.92 12.09
CA HIS A 170 36.20 11.75 11.87
C HIS A 170 35.41 10.56 11.31
N VAL A 171 34.29 10.15 11.94
CA VAL A 171 33.54 8.96 11.49
C VAL A 171 32.66 9.23 10.26
N ASN A 172 32.04 10.42 10.17
CA ASN A 172 31.26 10.86 9.02
C ASN A 172 32.06 11.74 8.04
N LYS A 173 33.40 11.66 8.06
CA LYS A 173 34.28 12.47 7.20
C LYS A 173 34.03 12.18 5.72
N SER A 174 33.80 13.23 4.94
CA SER A 174 33.47 13.19 3.51
C SER A 174 32.26 12.33 3.13
N GLN A 175 31.26 12.30 4.03
CA GLN A 175 30.01 11.54 3.89
C GLN A 175 28.79 12.41 4.23
N SER A 176 27.62 11.97 3.81
CA SER A 176 26.30 12.49 4.20
C SER A 176 25.40 11.32 4.63
N SER A 177 24.34 11.58 5.41
CA SER A 177 23.30 10.56 5.59
C SER A 177 22.60 10.19 4.28
N ASN A 178 22.47 11.16 3.37
CA ASN A 178 21.80 10.97 2.09
C ASN A 178 22.52 9.95 1.20
N ASP A 179 23.87 9.88 1.21
CA ASP A 179 24.65 8.95 0.38
C ASP A 179 25.15 7.70 1.12
N THR A 180 25.36 7.76 2.45
CA THR A 180 25.69 6.54 3.23
C THR A 180 24.49 5.62 3.42
N TYR A 181 23.27 6.14 3.64
CA TYR A 181 22.12 5.27 3.91
C TYR A 181 21.72 4.41 2.69
N PRO A 182 21.57 4.94 1.45
CA PRO A 182 21.35 4.11 0.26
C PRO A 182 22.48 3.12 0.00
N THR A 183 23.73 3.51 0.28
CA THR A 183 24.88 2.60 0.21
C THR A 183 24.74 1.44 1.20
N ALA A 184 24.33 1.70 2.45
CA ALA A 184 24.02 0.66 3.42
C ALA A 184 22.86 -0.24 2.96
N MET A 185 21.83 0.32 2.32
CA MET A 185 20.71 -0.44 1.76
C MET A 185 21.17 -1.40 0.66
N HIS A 186 21.90 -0.90 -0.34
CA HIS A 186 22.41 -1.69 -1.46
C HIS A 186 23.33 -2.82 -0.98
N VAL A 187 24.26 -2.50 -0.07
CA VAL A 187 25.18 -3.50 0.51
C VAL A 187 24.43 -4.57 1.31
N ALA A 188 23.51 -4.18 2.20
CA ALA A 188 22.71 -5.11 2.99
C ALA A 188 21.84 -6.04 2.13
N VAL A 189 21.19 -5.49 1.10
CA VAL A 189 20.30 -6.25 0.21
C VAL A 189 21.10 -7.22 -0.67
N ALA A 190 22.20 -6.79 -1.28
CA ALA A 190 23.03 -7.69 -2.10
C ALA A 190 23.65 -8.84 -1.27
N MET A 191 24.06 -8.56 -0.03
CA MET A 191 24.53 -9.60 0.90
C MET A 191 23.42 -10.60 1.25
N GLU A 192 22.25 -10.17 1.75
CA GLU A 192 21.17 -11.12 2.11
C GLU A 192 20.57 -11.83 0.87
N LEU A 193 20.61 -11.23 -0.33
CA LEU A 193 20.30 -11.95 -1.58
C LEU A 193 21.25 -13.13 -1.77
N ARG A 194 22.57 -12.90 -1.73
CA ARG A 194 23.60 -13.92 -1.94
C ARG A 194 23.65 -14.96 -0.82
N ASP A 195 23.58 -14.51 0.43
CA ASP A 195 23.92 -15.32 1.61
C ASP A 195 22.70 -16.05 2.21
N ARG A 196 21.48 -15.70 1.79
CA ARG A 196 20.24 -16.24 2.36
C ARG A 196 19.18 -16.64 1.34
N LEU A 197 18.87 -15.77 0.37
CA LEU A 197 17.84 -16.10 -0.63
C LEU A 197 18.33 -17.08 -1.69
N MET A 198 19.51 -16.84 -2.28
CA MET A 198 20.04 -17.72 -3.33
C MET A 198 20.20 -19.17 -2.85
N PRO A 199 20.76 -19.47 -1.65
CA PRO A 199 20.79 -20.83 -1.13
C PRO A 199 19.40 -21.47 -1.04
N GLY A 200 18.41 -20.77 -0.48
CA GLY A 200 17.04 -21.28 -0.34
C GLY A 200 16.35 -21.56 -1.67
N LEU A 201 16.51 -20.68 -2.66
CA LEU A 201 15.93 -20.90 -3.98
C LEU A 201 16.65 -22.00 -4.76
N VAL A 202 17.99 -22.07 -4.70
CA VAL A 202 18.79 -23.08 -5.41
C VAL A 202 18.55 -24.47 -4.82
N GLU A 203 18.59 -24.65 -3.50
CA GLU A 203 18.39 -25.96 -2.86
C GLU A 203 16.98 -26.52 -3.12
N LEU A 204 15.97 -25.65 -3.13
CA LEU A 204 14.60 -26.01 -3.49
C LEU A 204 14.46 -26.33 -4.98
N ARG A 205 15.12 -25.57 -5.87
CA ARG A 205 15.15 -25.84 -7.32
C ARG A 205 15.79 -27.20 -7.60
N ASP A 206 16.96 -27.44 -7.03
CA ASP A 206 17.72 -28.69 -7.20
C ASP A 206 16.93 -29.90 -6.68
N THR A 207 16.17 -29.73 -5.60
CA THR A 207 15.26 -30.76 -5.09
C THR A 207 14.08 -31.01 -6.01
N MET A 208 13.45 -29.98 -6.59
CA MET A 208 12.38 -30.16 -7.58
C MET A 208 12.89 -30.83 -8.87
N GLU A 209 14.11 -30.48 -9.31
CA GLU A 209 14.80 -31.08 -10.45
C GLU A 209 15.18 -32.55 -10.18
N ALA A 210 15.57 -32.89 -8.95
CA ALA A 210 15.79 -34.28 -8.53
C ALA A 210 14.46 -35.07 -8.48
N LYS A 211 13.39 -34.47 -7.96
CA LYS A 211 12.04 -35.09 -7.94
C LYS A 211 11.46 -35.28 -9.34
N ALA A 212 11.72 -34.35 -10.26
CA ALA A 212 11.36 -34.53 -11.67
C ALA A 212 11.98 -35.80 -12.27
N LYS A 213 13.26 -36.07 -11.96
CA LYS A 213 13.98 -37.29 -12.40
C LYS A 213 13.54 -38.56 -11.64
N GLU A 214 13.23 -38.45 -10.35
CA GLU A 214 12.66 -39.55 -9.55
C GLU A 214 11.29 -40.01 -10.11
N PHE A 215 10.47 -39.06 -10.56
CA PHE A 215 9.08 -39.29 -10.98
C PHE A 215 8.87 -39.39 -12.50
N ASP A 216 9.94 -39.31 -13.30
CA ASP A 216 9.91 -39.35 -14.77
C ASP A 216 9.11 -40.53 -15.35
N LYS A 217 9.20 -41.72 -14.73
CA LYS A 217 8.51 -42.93 -15.20
C LYS A 217 7.10 -43.13 -14.62
N ILE A 218 6.60 -42.19 -13.83
CA ILE A 218 5.31 -42.29 -13.14
C ILE A 218 4.24 -41.55 -13.95
N ILE A 219 3.57 -42.27 -14.85
CA ILE A 219 2.46 -41.74 -15.64
C ILE A 219 1.25 -41.49 -14.72
N LYS A 220 0.68 -40.29 -14.80
CA LYS A 220 -0.51 -39.84 -14.07
C LYS A 220 -1.52 -39.18 -15.03
N ILE A 221 -2.73 -38.94 -14.54
CA ILE A 221 -3.72 -38.14 -15.26
C ILE A 221 -3.33 -36.65 -15.15
N GLY A 222 -3.33 -35.94 -16.27
CA GLY A 222 -3.26 -34.48 -16.25
C GLY A 222 -4.59 -33.90 -15.78
N ARG A 223 -4.58 -32.67 -15.26
CA ARG A 223 -5.82 -31.97 -14.91
C ARG A 223 -5.85 -30.54 -15.39
N THR A 224 -6.98 -30.16 -15.98
CA THR A 224 -7.32 -28.78 -16.34
C THR A 224 -8.68 -28.48 -15.74
N HIS A 225 -8.85 -27.32 -15.08
CA HIS A 225 -10.06 -27.00 -14.30
C HIS A 225 -10.37 -28.03 -13.18
N LEU A 226 -9.34 -28.72 -12.66
CA LEU A 226 -9.42 -29.89 -11.76
C LEU A 226 -10.13 -31.13 -12.35
N MET A 227 -10.55 -31.09 -13.62
CA MET A 227 -11.10 -32.23 -14.35
C MET A 227 -9.99 -33.03 -15.03
N ASP A 228 -10.22 -34.32 -15.25
CA ASP A 228 -9.31 -35.21 -15.97
C ASP A 228 -9.01 -34.70 -17.38
N ALA A 229 -7.72 -34.72 -17.75
CA ALA A 229 -7.19 -34.37 -19.06
C ALA A 229 -6.24 -35.47 -19.57
N VAL A 230 -5.47 -35.20 -20.63
CA VAL A 230 -4.50 -36.17 -21.18
C VAL A 230 -3.43 -36.60 -20.15
N PRO A 231 -2.82 -37.79 -20.28
CA PRO A 231 -1.74 -38.21 -19.39
C PRO A 231 -0.48 -37.35 -19.52
N LEU A 232 0.25 -37.23 -18.42
CA LEU A 232 1.65 -36.79 -18.38
C LEU A 232 2.41 -37.62 -17.35
N THR A 233 3.73 -37.46 -17.26
CA THR A 233 4.48 -38.02 -16.13
C THR A 233 4.50 -37.04 -14.96
N LEU A 234 4.48 -37.57 -13.74
CA LEU A 234 4.68 -36.77 -12.52
C LEU A 234 6.06 -36.08 -12.52
N GLY A 235 7.04 -36.64 -13.24
CA GLY A 235 8.31 -35.99 -13.52
C GLY A 235 8.19 -34.72 -14.38
N GLN A 236 7.38 -34.75 -15.44
CA GLN A 236 7.07 -33.58 -16.27
C GLN A 236 6.38 -32.48 -15.44
N GLU A 237 5.44 -32.85 -14.57
CA GLU A 237 4.77 -31.91 -13.64
C GLU A 237 5.79 -31.20 -12.73
N PHE A 238 6.71 -31.96 -12.12
CA PHE A 238 7.77 -31.41 -11.27
C PHE A 238 8.85 -30.62 -12.03
N SER A 239 9.14 -30.95 -13.29
CA SER A 239 10.05 -30.14 -14.13
C SER A 239 9.50 -28.73 -14.37
N GLY A 240 8.17 -28.57 -14.40
CA GLY A 240 7.51 -27.27 -14.44
C GLY A 240 7.85 -26.44 -13.21
N TYR A 241 7.81 -27.03 -12.01
CA TYR A 241 8.19 -26.36 -10.76
C TYR A 241 9.69 -26.00 -10.74
N ALA A 242 10.56 -26.90 -11.19
CA ALA A 242 12.01 -26.64 -11.31
C ALA A 242 12.32 -25.49 -12.29
N THR A 243 11.59 -25.41 -13.41
CA THR A 243 11.70 -24.32 -14.38
C THR A 243 11.19 -22.99 -13.80
N GLN A 244 10.04 -22.99 -13.13
CA GLN A 244 9.50 -21.80 -12.45
C GLN A 244 10.50 -21.24 -11.41
N LEU A 245 11.17 -22.11 -10.65
CA LEU A 245 12.20 -21.72 -9.68
C LEU A 245 13.48 -21.22 -10.37
N THR A 246 13.92 -21.87 -11.46
CA THR A 246 15.11 -21.46 -12.23
C THR A 246 14.93 -20.05 -12.81
N PHE A 247 13.82 -19.78 -13.50
CA PHE A 247 13.49 -18.43 -13.95
C PHE A 247 13.20 -17.47 -12.78
N GLY A 248 12.90 -17.97 -11.57
CA GLY A 248 12.82 -17.15 -10.36
C GLY A 248 14.19 -16.63 -9.94
N ILE A 249 15.19 -17.52 -9.89
CA ILE A 249 16.60 -17.20 -9.61
C ILE A 249 17.13 -16.22 -10.66
N GLU A 250 16.94 -16.52 -11.96
CA GLU A 250 17.41 -15.65 -13.06
C GLU A 250 16.86 -14.22 -12.97
N ARG A 251 15.56 -14.05 -12.67
CA ARG A 251 14.95 -12.73 -12.46
C ARG A 251 15.62 -11.97 -11.32
N VAL A 252 15.89 -12.62 -10.19
CA VAL A 252 16.58 -11.96 -9.06
C VAL A 252 18.03 -11.63 -9.44
N CYS A 253 18.78 -12.56 -10.04
CA CYS A 253 20.13 -12.33 -10.53
C CYS A 253 20.21 -11.18 -11.55
N SER A 254 19.20 -11.02 -12.41
CA SER A 254 19.17 -9.94 -13.42
C SER A 254 19.12 -8.53 -12.81
N THR A 255 18.68 -8.37 -11.56
CA THR A 255 18.65 -7.07 -10.84
C THR A 255 20.02 -6.65 -10.29
N LEU A 256 20.92 -7.61 -10.04
CA LEU A 256 22.18 -7.40 -9.34
C LEU A 256 23.07 -6.29 -9.94
N PRO A 257 23.24 -6.15 -11.28
CA PRO A 257 24.08 -5.10 -11.86
C PRO A 257 23.68 -3.67 -11.48
N ARG A 258 22.37 -3.42 -11.27
CA ARG A 258 21.88 -2.09 -10.83
C ARG A 258 21.93 -1.94 -9.31
N LEU A 259 21.68 -3.02 -8.57
CA LEU A 259 21.86 -3.05 -7.12
C LEU A 259 23.32 -2.81 -6.69
N HIS A 260 24.30 -3.20 -7.51
CA HIS A 260 25.72 -3.02 -7.20
C HIS A 260 26.23 -1.57 -7.34
N TYR A 261 25.44 -0.64 -7.90
CA TYR A 261 25.82 0.78 -7.96
C TYR A 261 25.57 1.50 -6.63
N LEU A 262 26.62 2.08 -6.06
CA LEU A 262 26.58 2.74 -4.75
C LEU A 262 26.50 4.28 -4.85
N ALA A 263 25.60 4.87 -4.06
CA ALA A 263 25.40 6.32 -3.98
C ALA A 263 26.57 7.07 -3.30
N LEU A 264 27.38 6.40 -2.48
CA LEU A 264 28.48 6.98 -1.70
C LEU A 264 29.39 7.88 -2.55
N GLY A 265 29.76 9.03 -2.00
CA GLY A 265 30.49 10.09 -2.69
C GLY A 265 29.59 11.13 -3.37
N GLY A 266 28.27 10.90 -3.48
CA GLY A 266 27.31 11.93 -3.91
C GLY A 266 27.03 12.99 -2.83
N THR A 267 27.38 12.69 -1.57
CA THR A 267 27.20 13.52 -0.37
C THR A 267 25.81 14.13 -0.20
N ALA A 268 25.65 15.45 -0.31
CA ALA A 268 24.43 16.14 0.11
C ALA A 268 23.25 15.91 -0.86
N VAL A 269 23.50 16.05 -2.16
CA VAL A 269 22.47 16.09 -3.23
C VAL A 269 22.94 15.44 -4.55
N GLY A 270 24.10 14.77 -4.56
CA GLY A 270 24.67 14.12 -5.75
C GLY A 270 25.95 14.77 -6.28
N THR A 271 26.23 16.03 -5.90
CA THR A 271 27.37 16.82 -6.41
C THR A 271 28.74 16.44 -5.85
N GLY A 272 28.81 15.63 -4.79
CA GLY A 272 30.08 15.28 -4.13
C GLY A 272 30.77 16.43 -3.38
N LEU A 273 30.05 17.52 -3.07
CA LEU A 273 30.56 18.58 -2.23
C LEU A 273 31.08 18.02 -0.88
N ASN A 274 32.22 18.52 -0.40
CA ASN A 274 32.94 18.05 0.78
C ASN A 274 33.55 16.62 0.70
N THR A 275 33.66 16.03 -0.50
CA THR A 275 34.50 14.83 -0.74
C THR A 275 35.73 15.12 -1.60
N ARG A 276 36.52 14.08 -1.92
CA ARG A 276 37.71 14.14 -2.79
C ARG A 276 37.44 13.40 -4.10
N ILE A 277 38.06 13.85 -5.20
CA ILE A 277 38.10 13.07 -6.46
C ILE A 277 38.77 11.72 -6.16
N GLY A 278 38.18 10.62 -6.65
CA GLY A 278 38.63 9.26 -6.35
C GLY A 278 38.10 8.66 -5.04
N PHE A 279 37.36 9.41 -4.22
CA PHE A 279 36.80 8.88 -2.96
C PHE A 279 35.70 7.84 -3.20
N ALA A 280 34.79 8.10 -4.14
CA ALA A 280 33.64 7.23 -4.40
C ALA A 280 34.10 5.88 -4.98
N GLU A 281 35.03 5.94 -5.92
CA GLU A 281 35.64 4.83 -6.63
C GLU A 281 36.41 3.92 -5.67
N LYS A 282 37.28 4.52 -4.83
CA LYS A 282 38.03 3.79 -3.81
C LYS A 282 37.15 3.19 -2.72
N CYS A 283 36.10 3.90 -2.29
CA CYS A 283 35.17 3.35 -1.31
C CYS A 283 34.37 2.18 -1.89
N ALA A 284 33.90 2.27 -3.14
CA ALA A 284 33.22 1.15 -3.80
C ALA A 284 34.15 -0.06 -3.94
N ALA A 285 35.39 0.13 -4.40
CA ALA A 285 36.39 -0.94 -4.50
C ALA A 285 36.74 -1.58 -3.15
N GLU A 286 36.82 -0.79 -2.07
CA GLU A 286 37.07 -1.32 -0.73
C GLU A 286 35.85 -2.07 -0.16
N ILE A 287 34.63 -1.58 -0.39
CA ILE A 287 33.39 -2.30 -0.02
C ILE A 287 33.31 -3.62 -0.82
N ALA A 288 33.65 -3.61 -2.10
CA ALA A 288 33.71 -4.81 -2.94
C ALA A 288 34.76 -5.82 -2.41
N SER A 289 35.94 -5.34 -2.03
CA SER A 289 37.01 -6.13 -1.41
C SER A 289 36.58 -6.77 -0.07
N ILE A 290 35.91 -6.01 0.80
CA ILE A 290 35.42 -6.50 2.10
C ILE A 290 34.27 -7.52 1.94
N THR A 291 33.39 -7.33 0.94
CA THR A 291 32.17 -8.14 0.79
C THR A 291 32.31 -9.33 -0.16
N GLY A 292 33.24 -9.29 -1.12
CA GLY A 292 33.29 -10.24 -2.24
C GLY A 292 32.15 -10.06 -3.26
N ILE A 293 31.55 -8.88 -3.33
CA ILE A 293 30.48 -8.51 -4.29
C ILE A 293 31.03 -7.37 -5.17
N PRO A 294 30.88 -7.39 -6.51
CA PRO A 294 31.44 -6.37 -7.39
C PRO A 294 30.62 -5.07 -7.35
N PHE A 295 30.77 -4.31 -6.26
CA PHE A 295 30.19 -2.97 -6.09
C PHE A 295 30.97 -1.91 -6.86
N GLU A 296 30.23 -0.99 -7.49
CA GLU A 296 30.79 0.12 -8.26
C GLU A 296 30.20 1.47 -7.79
N THR A 297 30.86 2.56 -8.17
CA THR A 297 30.32 3.91 -7.95
C THR A 297 29.15 4.14 -8.91
N ALA A 298 27.99 4.58 -8.40
CA ALA A 298 26.84 4.85 -9.27
C ALA A 298 27.15 5.94 -10.32
N PRO A 299 26.90 5.70 -11.63
CA PRO A 299 27.31 6.61 -12.70
C PRO A 299 26.55 7.93 -12.69
N ASN A 300 25.33 7.95 -12.14
CA ASN A 300 24.58 9.16 -11.84
C ASN A 300 24.20 9.17 -10.36
N LYS A 301 24.76 10.14 -9.60
CA LYS A 301 24.53 10.26 -8.16
C LYS A 301 23.19 10.92 -7.82
N PHE A 302 22.56 11.67 -8.73
CA PHE A 302 21.24 12.25 -8.48
C PHE A 302 20.18 11.15 -8.49
N GLU A 303 20.22 10.27 -9.50
CA GLU A 303 19.33 9.11 -9.63
C GLU A 303 19.42 8.20 -8.39
N ALA A 304 20.64 7.73 -8.05
CA ALA A 304 20.88 6.83 -6.92
C ALA A 304 20.56 7.40 -5.51
N LEU A 305 20.28 8.71 -5.40
CA LEU A 305 19.78 9.36 -4.18
C LEU A 305 18.26 9.55 -4.18
N ALA A 306 17.69 9.76 -5.37
CA ALA A 306 16.32 10.20 -5.62
C ALA A 306 15.32 9.07 -5.87
N SER A 307 15.66 8.05 -6.67
CA SER A 307 14.72 7.01 -7.09
C SER A 307 14.54 5.92 -6.02
N HIS A 308 15.65 5.26 -5.68
CA HIS A 308 15.72 3.88 -5.15
C HIS A 308 14.99 2.85 -6.04
N ASP A 309 14.97 3.06 -7.36
CA ASP A 309 14.33 2.15 -8.32
C ASP A 309 14.95 0.75 -8.27
N SER A 310 16.24 0.62 -7.96
CA SER A 310 16.93 -0.64 -7.64
C SER A 310 16.18 -1.49 -6.59
N MET A 311 15.60 -0.85 -5.57
CA MET A 311 14.85 -1.53 -4.50
C MET A 311 13.46 -1.94 -4.97
N VAL A 312 12.85 -1.17 -5.89
CA VAL A 312 11.56 -1.51 -6.51
C VAL A 312 11.73 -2.67 -7.50
N GLU A 313 12.81 -2.67 -8.28
CA GLU A 313 13.19 -3.73 -9.22
C GLU A 313 13.43 -5.06 -8.49
N VAL A 314 14.28 -5.06 -7.46
CA VAL A 314 14.49 -6.23 -6.57
C VAL A 314 13.17 -6.68 -5.97
N SER A 315 12.36 -5.76 -5.43
CA SER A 315 11.05 -6.08 -4.84
C SER A 315 10.09 -6.73 -5.86
N GLY A 316 10.08 -6.27 -7.12
CA GLY A 316 9.29 -6.85 -8.19
C GLY A 316 9.72 -8.27 -8.57
N ALA A 317 11.03 -8.54 -8.62
CA ALA A 317 11.55 -9.88 -8.84
C ALA A 317 11.13 -10.84 -7.70
N LEU A 318 11.25 -10.40 -6.44
CA LEU A 318 10.80 -11.16 -5.26
C LEU A 318 9.28 -11.41 -5.29
N ASN A 319 8.48 -10.45 -5.77
CA ASN A 319 7.05 -10.61 -5.96
C ASN A 319 6.71 -11.68 -7.02
N THR A 320 7.44 -11.72 -8.16
CA THR A 320 7.28 -12.79 -9.16
C THR A 320 7.66 -14.17 -8.62
N VAL A 321 8.70 -14.25 -7.78
CA VAL A 321 9.08 -15.48 -7.07
C VAL A 321 7.97 -15.89 -6.08
N ALA A 322 7.39 -14.95 -5.33
CA ALA A 322 6.27 -15.22 -4.42
C ALA A 322 5.03 -15.78 -5.14
N CYS A 323 4.62 -15.19 -6.27
CA CYS A 323 3.56 -15.74 -7.13
C CYS A 323 3.86 -17.18 -7.57
N SER A 324 5.11 -17.43 -8.00
CA SER A 324 5.54 -18.75 -8.48
C SER A 324 5.52 -19.80 -7.36
N LEU A 325 6.05 -19.47 -6.18
CA LEU A 325 6.03 -20.34 -5.02
C LEU A 325 4.61 -20.64 -4.53
N MET A 326 3.74 -19.62 -4.44
CA MET A 326 2.34 -19.80 -4.06
C MET A 326 1.61 -20.79 -4.98
N LYS A 327 1.85 -20.72 -6.29
CA LYS A 327 1.35 -21.70 -7.27
C LYS A 327 1.89 -23.09 -6.98
N ILE A 328 3.22 -23.25 -6.92
CA ILE A 328 3.89 -24.55 -6.71
C ILE A 328 3.39 -25.25 -5.43
N VAL A 329 3.31 -24.54 -4.30
CA VAL A 329 2.87 -25.18 -3.05
C VAL A 329 1.36 -25.40 -2.97
N ASN A 330 0.54 -24.62 -3.67
CA ASN A 330 -0.89 -24.92 -3.78
C ASN A 330 -1.12 -26.18 -4.62
N ASP A 331 -0.39 -26.37 -5.73
CA ASP A 331 -0.43 -27.62 -6.49
C ASP A 331 -0.05 -28.82 -5.60
N ILE A 332 1.11 -28.75 -4.92
CA ILE A 332 1.57 -29.82 -4.01
C ILE A 332 0.57 -30.08 -2.88
N ARG A 333 -0.02 -29.02 -2.30
CA ARG A 333 -1.07 -29.10 -1.25
C ARG A 333 -2.33 -29.80 -1.75
N MET A 334 -2.73 -29.58 -3.01
CA MET A 334 -3.90 -30.22 -3.64
C MET A 334 -3.58 -31.66 -4.04
N LEU A 335 -2.41 -31.94 -4.61
CA LEU A 335 -1.97 -33.30 -4.96
C LEU A 335 -1.81 -34.20 -3.72
N ALA A 336 -1.43 -33.62 -2.57
CA ALA A 336 -1.38 -34.28 -1.28
C ALA A 336 -2.72 -34.35 -0.52
N SER A 337 -3.82 -33.87 -1.11
CA SER A 337 -5.12 -33.83 -0.42
C SER A 337 -5.66 -35.24 -0.16
N GLY A 338 -5.59 -35.69 1.10
CA GLY A 338 -6.31 -36.85 1.64
C GLY A 338 -5.92 -38.23 1.10
N PRO A 339 -5.54 -39.21 1.95
CA PRO A 339 -5.18 -40.56 1.48
C PRO A 339 -6.37 -41.39 0.96
N ARG A 340 -7.61 -40.88 1.05
CA ARG A 340 -8.86 -41.58 0.68
C ARG A 340 -9.98 -40.69 0.12
N CYS A 341 -10.03 -39.40 0.52
CA CYS A 341 -11.14 -38.48 0.20
C CYS A 341 -10.66 -37.19 -0.50
N GLY A 342 -9.64 -37.31 -1.35
CA GLY A 342 -9.07 -36.25 -2.17
C GLY A 342 -8.19 -36.85 -3.26
N LEU A 343 -7.28 -36.08 -3.84
CA LEU A 343 -6.40 -36.59 -4.91
C LEU A 343 -5.46 -37.69 -4.38
N GLY A 344 -4.78 -37.42 -3.26
CA GLY A 344 -3.87 -38.36 -2.60
C GLY A 344 -2.70 -38.86 -3.45
N GLU A 345 -2.35 -38.18 -4.55
CA GLU A 345 -1.31 -38.56 -5.52
C GLU A 345 0.11 -38.36 -4.97
N LEU A 346 0.28 -37.44 -4.01
CA LEU A 346 1.53 -37.26 -3.26
C LEU A 346 1.35 -37.65 -1.79
N MET A 347 2.37 -38.31 -1.24
CA MET A 347 2.56 -38.48 0.19
C MET A 347 3.60 -37.45 0.66
N LEU A 348 3.23 -36.63 1.63
CA LEU A 348 4.13 -35.70 2.32
C LEU A 348 4.70 -36.35 3.59
N PRO A 349 5.89 -35.95 4.06
CA PRO A 349 6.46 -36.45 5.30
C PRO A 349 5.65 -36.04 6.54
N GLU A 350 5.62 -36.93 7.54
CA GLU A 350 4.94 -36.70 8.82
C GLU A 350 5.79 -35.85 9.77
N ASN A 351 5.74 -34.53 9.60
CA ASN A 351 6.52 -33.60 10.43
C ASN A 351 5.85 -33.24 11.76
N GLU A 352 4.52 -33.13 11.75
CA GLU A 352 3.71 -32.56 12.84
C GLU A 352 2.36 -33.30 12.94
N PRO A 353 1.83 -33.55 14.14
CA PRO A 353 0.51 -34.17 14.30
C PRO A 353 -0.61 -33.22 13.83
N GLY A 354 -1.28 -33.55 12.73
CA GLY A 354 -2.22 -32.65 12.04
C GLY A 354 -3.55 -32.38 12.77
N SER A 355 -3.82 -33.04 13.91
CA SER A 355 -4.87 -32.66 14.84
C SER A 355 -4.70 -33.37 16.20
N SER A 356 -5.01 -32.69 17.30
CA SER A 356 -5.16 -33.30 18.62
C SER A 356 -6.48 -34.09 18.80
N ILE A 357 -7.43 -33.96 17.87
CA ILE A 357 -8.77 -34.59 17.93
C ILE A 357 -8.92 -35.72 16.89
N MET A 358 -8.11 -35.73 15.84
CA MET A 358 -8.18 -36.72 14.75
C MET A 358 -6.83 -37.46 14.59
N PRO A 359 -6.64 -38.62 15.26
CA PRO A 359 -5.45 -39.43 15.12
C PRO A 359 -5.17 -39.82 13.67
N GLY A 360 -3.89 -39.79 13.26
CA GLY A 360 -3.48 -40.13 11.89
C GLY A 360 -3.79 -39.06 10.83
N LYS A 361 -4.26 -37.87 11.20
CA LYS A 361 -4.33 -36.73 10.27
C LYS A 361 -2.95 -36.09 10.11
N VAL A 362 -2.49 -35.97 8.86
CA VAL A 362 -1.30 -35.19 8.48
C VAL A 362 -1.78 -33.93 7.75
N ASN A 363 -1.22 -32.76 8.09
CA ASN A 363 -1.53 -31.50 7.42
C ASN A 363 -0.35 -31.04 6.54
N PRO A 364 -0.60 -30.35 5.42
CA PRO A 364 0.43 -29.80 4.55
C PRO A 364 1.01 -28.48 5.12
N THR A 365 1.37 -28.43 6.41
CA THR A 365 1.68 -27.19 7.15
C THR A 365 2.80 -26.36 6.52
N GLN A 366 3.81 -27.01 5.93
CA GLN A 366 4.90 -26.35 5.23
C GLN A 366 4.44 -25.65 3.93
N CYS A 367 3.44 -26.20 3.24
CA CYS A 367 2.82 -25.53 2.09
C CYS A 367 2.07 -24.27 2.55
N GLU A 368 1.30 -24.40 3.64
CA GLU A 368 0.48 -23.33 4.23
C GLU A 368 1.34 -22.17 4.78
N ALA A 369 2.50 -22.50 5.36
CA ALA A 369 3.51 -21.52 5.73
C ALA A 369 4.06 -20.75 4.52
N LEU A 370 4.41 -21.45 3.43
CA LEU A 370 4.99 -20.81 2.24
C LEU A 370 3.94 -20.00 1.44
N THR A 371 2.66 -20.37 1.47
CA THR A 371 1.59 -19.49 0.94
C THR A 371 1.44 -18.20 1.76
N MET A 372 1.49 -18.27 3.10
CA MET A 372 1.44 -17.06 3.94
C MET A 372 2.65 -16.13 3.71
N ILE A 373 3.83 -16.71 3.51
CA ILE A 373 5.05 -16.00 3.14
C ILE A 373 4.86 -15.26 1.81
N ALA A 374 4.36 -15.93 0.78
CA ALA A 374 4.12 -15.32 -0.52
C ALA A 374 3.11 -14.15 -0.45
N ALA A 375 2.01 -14.30 0.29
CA ALA A 375 1.05 -13.22 0.52
C ALA A 375 1.67 -12.02 1.25
N GLN A 376 2.55 -12.25 2.24
CA GLN A 376 3.29 -11.17 2.90
C GLN A 376 4.25 -10.45 1.95
N VAL A 377 4.94 -11.18 1.06
CA VAL A 377 5.86 -10.58 0.07
C VAL A 377 5.12 -9.67 -0.91
N MET A 378 3.93 -10.08 -1.38
CA MET A 378 3.06 -9.23 -2.22
C MET A 378 2.67 -7.93 -1.50
N GLY A 379 2.33 -8.01 -0.20
CA GLY A 379 2.07 -6.82 0.61
C GLY A 379 3.30 -5.94 0.81
N ASN A 380 4.46 -6.53 1.11
CA ASN A 380 5.73 -5.81 1.22
C ASN A 380 6.08 -5.09 -0.09
N HIS A 381 5.82 -5.70 -1.25
CA HIS A 381 6.07 -5.13 -2.57
C HIS A 381 5.18 -3.90 -2.85
N VAL A 382 3.92 -3.93 -2.44
CA VAL A 382 3.03 -2.76 -2.54
C VAL A 382 3.55 -1.60 -1.67
N ALA A 383 4.03 -1.87 -0.46
CA ALA A 383 4.67 -0.84 0.37
C ALA A 383 5.93 -0.26 -0.31
N CYS A 384 6.82 -1.11 -0.86
CA CYS A 384 7.99 -0.67 -1.64
C CYS A 384 7.61 0.20 -2.85
N THR A 385 6.56 -0.18 -3.58
CA THR A 385 6.11 0.52 -4.81
C THR A 385 5.52 1.89 -4.49
N VAL A 386 4.71 2.00 -3.42
CA VAL A 386 4.22 3.29 -2.91
C VAL A 386 5.39 4.16 -2.40
N GLY A 387 6.41 3.55 -1.81
CA GLY A 387 7.63 4.24 -1.40
C GLY A 387 8.44 4.82 -2.56
N GLY A 388 8.63 4.03 -3.63
CA GLY A 388 9.32 4.48 -4.85
C GLY A 388 8.61 5.66 -5.52
N SER A 389 7.29 5.56 -5.71
CA SER A 389 6.48 6.61 -6.38
C SER A 389 6.33 7.91 -5.59
N ASN A 390 6.83 7.98 -4.35
CA ASN A 390 6.81 9.19 -3.52
C ASN A 390 8.22 9.81 -3.30
N GLY A 391 9.17 9.58 -4.22
CA GLY A 391 10.38 10.39 -4.33
C GLY A 391 10.09 11.85 -4.72
N HIS A 392 10.84 12.81 -4.18
CA HIS A 392 10.65 14.24 -4.44
C HIS A 392 12.00 14.93 -4.68
N PHE A 393 12.24 15.40 -5.91
CA PHE A 393 13.53 15.98 -6.33
C PHE A 393 14.70 15.03 -5.98
N GLU A 394 15.82 15.52 -5.45
CA GLU A 394 17.05 14.72 -5.20
C GLU A 394 16.95 13.79 -3.96
N LEU A 395 15.75 13.58 -3.39
CA LEU A 395 15.58 12.73 -2.20
C LEU A 395 14.22 12.01 -2.16
N ASN A 396 14.27 10.68 -2.07
CA ASN A 396 13.13 9.88 -1.61
C ASN A 396 13.24 9.59 -0.10
N VAL A 397 12.15 9.90 0.60
CA VAL A 397 12.00 9.83 2.07
C VAL A 397 11.35 8.53 2.57
N PHE A 398 11.23 7.51 1.74
CA PHE A 398 10.64 6.20 2.09
C PHE A 398 11.70 5.11 2.27
N LYS A 399 12.99 5.44 2.11
CA LYS A 399 14.07 4.49 1.92
C LYS A 399 14.30 3.54 3.11
N THR A 400 14.01 3.97 4.36
CA THR A 400 14.09 3.10 5.55
C THR A 400 13.02 2.00 5.53
N MET A 401 11.79 2.35 5.13
CA MET A 401 10.69 1.41 4.98
C MET A 401 10.89 0.51 3.76
N MET A 402 11.38 1.04 2.64
CA MET A 402 11.66 0.27 1.42
C MET A 402 12.69 -0.83 1.69
N VAL A 403 13.84 -0.52 2.30
CA VAL A 403 14.87 -1.53 2.60
C VAL A 403 14.37 -2.56 3.62
N ALA A 404 13.60 -2.15 4.63
CA ALA A 404 13.03 -3.09 5.59
C ALA A 404 12.05 -4.10 4.94
N ASN A 405 11.22 -3.66 4.00
CA ASN A 405 10.31 -4.54 3.27
C ASN A 405 11.03 -5.43 2.25
N VAL A 406 12.09 -4.95 1.59
CA VAL A 406 12.95 -5.79 0.73
C VAL A 406 13.67 -6.87 1.57
N LEU A 407 14.39 -6.49 2.63
CA LEU A 407 15.12 -7.42 3.50
C LEU A 407 14.20 -8.44 4.18
N ARG A 408 13.00 -8.02 4.62
CA ARG A 408 11.98 -8.93 5.16
C ARG A 408 11.49 -9.92 4.10
N SER A 409 11.33 -9.49 2.85
CA SER A 409 10.91 -10.37 1.75
C SER A 409 11.99 -11.39 1.39
N ILE A 410 13.26 -10.95 1.34
CA ILE A 410 14.43 -11.80 1.16
C ILE A 410 14.53 -12.85 2.27
N THR A 411 14.39 -12.43 3.53
CA THR A 411 14.37 -13.31 4.71
C THR A 411 13.25 -14.35 4.60
N LEU A 412 12.00 -13.91 4.38
CA LEU A 412 10.85 -14.81 4.37
C LEU A 412 10.91 -15.82 3.20
N LEU A 413 11.37 -15.38 2.02
CA LEU A 413 11.51 -16.28 0.87
C LEU A 413 12.67 -17.27 1.04
N GLY A 414 13.84 -16.82 1.51
CA GLY A 414 15.01 -17.69 1.74
C GLY A 414 14.72 -18.74 2.81
N ASP A 415 14.33 -18.29 4.02
CA ASP A 415 14.00 -19.17 5.14
C ASP A 415 12.80 -20.07 4.80
N GLY A 416 11.81 -19.53 4.10
CA GLY A 416 10.62 -20.27 3.65
C GLY A 416 10.94 -21.39 2.67
N CYS A 417 11.80 -21.13 1.68
CA CYS A 417 12.25 -22.15 0.74
C CYS A 417 13.13 -23.21 1.42
N MET A 418 14.05 -22.80 2.31
CA MET A 418 14.86 -23.74 3.11
C MET A 418 14.00 -24.66 4.00
N ALA A 419 13.05 -24.08 4.74
CA ALA A 419 12.16 -24.84 5.62
C ALA A 419 11.25 -25.78 4.81
N PHE A 420 10.63 -25.28 3.75
CA PHE A 420 9.82 -26.10 2.85
C PHE A 420 10.65 -27.20 2.17
N ASN A 421 11.91 -26.93 1.79
CA ASN A 421 12.76 -27.92 1.16
C ASN A 421 13.07 -29.08 2.12
N LYS A 422 13.69 -28.73 3.26
CA LYS A 422 14.14 -29.66 4.29
C LYS A 422 12.99 -30.48 4.88
N ASN A 423 11.87 -29.83 5.20
CA ASN A 423 10.77 -30.47 5.90
C ASN A 423 9.71 -31.05 4.96
N CYS A 424 9.63 -30.63 3.69
CA CYS A 424 8.59 -31.09 2.76
C CYS A 424 9.17 -31.67 1.48
N ALA A 425 9.79 -30.84 0.63
CA ALA A 425 10.08 -31.19 -0.77
C ALA A 425 10.95 -32.45 -0.92
N VAL A 426 12.02 -32.58 -0.14
CA VAL A 426 12.91 -33.75 -0.16
C VAL A 426 12.15 -35.04 0.20
N GLY A 427 11.21 -34.94 1.15
CA GLY A 427 10.40 -36.04 1.65
C GLY A 427 9.19 -36.43 0.79
N ILE A 428 8.85 -35.67 -0.26
CA ILE A 428 7.71 -35.97 -1.15
C ILE A 428 7.92 -37.34 -1.81
N LYS A 429 6.88 -38.18 -1.79
CA LYS A 429 6.83 -39.47 -2.49
C LYS A 429 5.56 -39.58 -3.33
N ALA A 430 5.68 -40.16 -4.52
CA ALA A 430 4.52 -40.49 -5.35
C ALA A 430 3.70 -41.63 -4.74
N ASN A 431 2.37 -41.46 -4.64
CA ASN A 431 1.45 -42.52 -4.26
C ASN A 431 1.06 -43.34 -5.50
N THR A 432 1.99 -44.18 -5.96
CA THR A 432 1.83 -44.95 -7.21
C THR A 432 0.56 -45.81 -7.24
N ALA A 433 0.11 -46.34 -6.10
CA ALA A 433 -1.14 -47.10 -6.00
C ALA A 433 -2.39 -46.24 -6.28
N GLN A 434 -2.47 -45.04 -5.68
CA GLN A 434 -3.56 -44.09 -5.91
C GLN A 434 -3.51 -43.50 -7.32
N ILE A 435 -2.32 -43.16 -7.83
CA ILE A 435 -2.15 -42.69 -9.21
C ILE A 435 -2.63 -43.76 -10.22
N GLN A 436 -2.25 -45.03 -10.03
CA GLN A 436 -2.71 -46.13 -10.88
C GLN A 436 -4.22 -46.39 -10.75
N LYS A 437 -4.80 -46.20 -9.56
CA LYS A 437 -6.25 -46.30 -9.35
C LYS A 437 -6.98 -45.23 -10.16
N ILE A 438 -6.62 -43.96 -9.97
CA ILE A 438 -7.19 -42.81 -10.70
C ILE A 438 -7.05 -43.00 -12.21
N MET A 439 -5.88 -43.42 -12.70
CA MET A 439 -5.64 -43.69 -14.13
C MET A 439 -6.54 -44.79 -14.74
N ARG A 440 -7.07 -45.71 -13.92
CA ARG A 440 -8.01 -46.76 -14.36
C ARG A 440 -9.47 -46.37 -14.20
N GLU A 441 -9.78 -45.49 -13.26
CA GLU A 441 -11.13 -44.96 -13.00
C GLU A 441 -11.46 -43.73 -13.86
N SER A 442 -10.45 -43.11 -14.50
CA SER A 442 -10.61 -41.93 -15.34
C SER A 442 -11.42 -42.20 -16.62
N LEU A 443 -12.42 -41.34 -16.84
CA LEU A 443 -13.24 -41.34 -18.06
C LEU A 443 -12.46 -40.92 -19.32
N MET A 444 -11.22 -40.41 -19.19
CA MET A 444 -10.36 -40.07 -20.32
C MET A 444 -10.03 -41.28 -21.23
N LEU A 445 -10.16 -42.51 -20.73
CA LEU A 445 -10.12 -43.72 -21.57
C LEU A 445 -11.19 -43.71 -22.68
N VAL A 446 -12.30 -42.98 -22.50
CA VAL A 446 -13.33 -42.72 -23.53
C VAL A 446 -12.92 -41.57 -24.46
N THR A 447 -12.00 -40.69 -24.07
CA THR A 447 -11.45 -39.65 -24.96
C THR A 447 -10.61 -40.25 -26.11
N ALA A 448 -10.05 -41.46 -25.93
CA ALA A 448 -9.48 -42.23 -27.04
C ALA A 448 -10.54 -42.68 -28.07
N LEU A 449 -11.81 -42.71 -27.68
CA LEU A 449 -12.99 -42.99 -28.51
C LEU A 449 -13.71 -41.70 -28.97
N ASN A 450 -13.15 -40.53 -28.69
CA ASN A 450 -13.72 -39.23 -29.09
C ASN A 450 -13.75 -38.94 -30.62
N PRO A 451 -13.12 -39.72 -31.53
CA PRO A 451 -13.41 -39.65 -32.97
C PRO A 451 -14.85 -40.01 -33.38
N HIS A 452 -15.79 -40.15 -32.43
CA HIS A 452 -17.13 -40.70 -32.69
C HIS A 452 -18.33 -39.84 -32.22
N ILE A 453 -18.22 -38.90 -31.26
CA ILE A 453 -19.38 -38.16 -30.70
C ILE A 453 -19.00 -36.80 -30.06
N GLY A 454 -19.76 -35.70 -30.27
CA GLY A 454 -19.53 -34.35 -29.65
C GLY A 454 -20.58 -33.27 -30.00
N TYR A 455 -20.62 -32.10 -29.30
CA TYR A 455 -21.66 -31.03 -29.44
C TYR A 455 -21.27 -29.56 -29.02
N ASP A 456 -22.25 -28.63 -29.00
CA ASP A 456 -22.24 -27.14 -29.23
C ASP A 456 -22.96 -26.30 -28.10
N LYS A 457 -23.14 -24.95 -28.01
CA LYS A 457 -22.71 -23.63 -28.64
C LYS A 457 -23.24 -22.43 -27.77
N LEU A 458 -22.74 -21.17 -27.90
CA LEU A 458 -23.47 -19.88 -28.22
C LEU A 458 -22.65 -18.55 -27.96
N THR A 459 -23.17 -17.38 -28.41
CA THR A 459 -22.60 -16.00 -28.46
C THR A 459 -23.66 -14.94 -28.04
N PHE A 460 -23.51 -13.60 -27.99
CA PHE A 460 -22.50 -12.57 -28.41
C PHE A 460 -22.57 -11.34 -27.41
N GLY A 461 -22.18 -10.05 -27.58
CA GLY A 461 -21.78 -9.12 -28.68
C GLY A 461 -22.48 -7.74 -28.49
N ILE A 462 -22.07 -6.53 -28.92
CA ILE A 462 -20.88 -5.87 -29.55
C ILE A 462 -21.00 -4.33 -29.30
N GLU A 463 -19.91 -3.58 -28.99
CA GLU A 463 -19.82 -2.08 -29.15
C GLU A 463 -18.35 -1.57 -29.24
N ARG A 464 -17.79 -0.82 -28.25
CA ARG A 464 -16.45 -0.17 -28.22
C ARG A 464 -15.24 -1.08 -28.52
N VAL A 465 -15.51 -2.37 -28.59
CA VAL A 465 -14.70 -3.45 -29.18
C VAL A 465 -14.28 -3.16 -30.63
N CYS A 466 -15.03 -2.35 -31.40
CA CYS A 466 -14.84 -2.21 -32.86
C CYS A 466 -13.43 -1.83 -33.33
N SER A 467 -12.63 -1.08 -32.56
CA SER A 467 -11.23 -0.76 -32.90
C SER A 467 -10.26 -1.96 -32.79
N THR A 468 -10.70 -3.04 -32.16
CA THR A 468 -9.96 -4.32 -31.98
C THR A 468 -10.40 -5.40 -32.98
N LEU A 469 -11.59 -5.29 -33.57
CA LEU A 469 -12.19 -6.31 -34.44
C LEU A 469 -11.26 -6.81 -35.58
N PRO A 470 -10.48 -5.97 -36.30
CA PRO A 470 -9.57 -6.46 -37.34
C PRO A 470 -8.51 -7.46 -36.83
N ARG A 471 -8.16 -7.42 -35.54
CA ARG A 471 -7.24 -8.38 -34.88
C ARG A 471 -7.96 -9.65 -34.36
N LEU A 472 -9.29 -9.67 -34.38
CA LEU A 472 -10.13 -10.82 -34.05
C LEU A 472 -10.62 -11.58 -35.30
N HIS A 473 -10.52 -10.99 -36.49
CA HIS A 473 -10.91 -11.62 -37.75
C HIS A 473 -9.92 -12.70 -38.24
N TYR A 474 -8.73 -12.81 -37.63
CA TYR A 474 -7.71 -13.77 -38.02
C TYR A 474 -7.95 -15.16 -37.43
N LEU A 475 -8.34 -16.10 -38.28
CA LEU A 475 -8.62 -17.47 -37.90
C LEU A 475 -7.35 -18.33 -37.83
N ALA A 476 -7.11 -18.95 -36.67
CA ALA A 476 -6.11 -20.01 -36.51
C ALA A 476 -6.48 -21.33 -37.25
N LEU A 477 -7.65 -21.37 -37.88
CA LEU A 477 -8.16 -22.54 -38.63
C LEU A 477 -7.17 -22.96 -39.73
N GLY A 478 -6.96 -24.27 -39.86
CA GLY A 478 -5.93 -24.85 -40.71
C GLY A 478 -4.56 -25.03 -40.04
N GLY A 479 -4.30 -24.40 -38.89
CA GLY A 479 -3.10 -24.64 -38.06
C GLY A 479 -3.12 -25.98 -37.31
N THR A 480 -3.48 -27.08 -37.98
CA THR A 480 -3.56 -28.41 -37.36
C THR A 480 -2.18 -28.92 -36.93
N ALA A 481 -2.14 -29.80 -35.93
CA ALA A 481 -0.89 -30.18 -35.25
C ALA A 481 -0.05 -28.96 -34.87
N VAL A 482 -0.61 -28.13 -33.98
CA VAL A 482 0.13 -27.07 -33.28
C VAL A 482 0.73 -26.04 -34.26
N GLY A 483 -0.12 -25.46 -35.10
CA GLY A 483 0.23 -24.41 -36.07
C GLY A 483 0.82 -24.90 -37.39
N THR A 484 1.35 -26.13 -37.45
CA THR A 484 2.10 -26.66 -38.60
C THR A 484 1.26 -26.98 -39.84
N GLY A 485 -0.03 -27.25 -39.67
CA GLY A 485 -0.95 -27.65 -40.74
C GLY A 485 -0.87 -29.12 -41.16
N LEU A 486 -0.16 -29.97 -40.42
CA LEU A 486 0.21 -31.35 -40.82
C LEU A 486 -0.97 -32.25 -41.22
N ASN A 487 -2.14 -32.10 -40.57
CA ASN A 487 -3.34 -32.91 -40.83
C ASN A 487 -4.34 -32.22 -41.78
N THR A 488 -3.89 -31.22 -42.54
CA THR A 488 -4.72 -30.43 -43.46
C THR A 488 -4.14 -30.37 -44.87
N ARG A 489 -5.02 -30.27 -45.87
CA ARG A 489 -4.60 -30.19 -47.29
C ARG A 489 -4.28 -28.74 -47.67
N ILE A 490 -3.35 -28.56 -48.60
CA ILE A 490 -2.95 -27.23 -49.11
C ILE A 490 -4.19 -26.50 -49.66
N GLY A 491 -4.37 -25.22 -49.31
CA GLY A 491 -5.52 -24.40 -49.70
C GLY A 491 -6.78 -24.61 -48.85
N PHE A 492 -6.73 -25.42 -47.78
CA PHE A 492 -7.86 -25.64 -46.88
C PHE A 492 -8.15 -24.44 -45.98
N ALA A 493 -7.10 -23.83 -45.39
CA ALA A 493 -7.24 -22.76 -44.41
C ALA A 493 -7.86 -21.49 -45.03
N GLU A 494 -7.46 -21.19 -46.26
CA GLU A 494 -7.88 -20.02 -47.05
C GLU A 494 -9.32 -20.20 -47.54
N LYS A 495 -9.66 -21.39 -48.06
CA LYS A 495 -11.02 -21.71 -48.50
C LYS A 495 -12.01 -21.76 -47.34
N CYS A 496 -11.64 -22.34 -46.20
CA CYS A 496 -12.51 -22.34 -45.03
C CYS A 496 -12.66 -20.94 -44.43
N ALA A 497 -11.62 -20.09 -44.43
CA ALA A 497 -11.76 -18.70 -44.01
C ALA A 497 -12.70 -17.92 -44.95
N ALA A 498 -12.52 -18.02 -46.27
CA ALA A 498 -13.39 -17.37 -47.25
C ALA A 498 -14.85 -17.87 -47.18
N GLU A 499 -15.08 -19.16 -46.96
CA GLU A 499 -16.42 -19.73 -46.79
C GLU A 499 -17.07 -19.26 -45.47
N ILE A 500 -16.33 -19.24 -44.36
CA ILE A 500 -16.80 -18.67 -43.09
C ILE A 500 -17.12 -17.18 -43.24
N ALA A 501 -16.31 -16.42 -43.99
CA ALA A 501 -16.57 -15.02 -44.27
C ALA A 501 -17.83 -14.82 -45.12
N SER A 502 -18.02 -15.66 -46.14
CA SER A 502 -19.24 -15.68 -46.97
C SER A 502 -20.49 -16.01 -46.15
N ILE A 503 -20.42 -17.01 -45.27
CA ILE A 503 -21.55 -17.45 -44.43
C ILE A 503 -21.90 -16.43 -43.35
N THR A 504 -20.91 -15.76 -42.76
CA THR A 504 -21.12 -14.82 -41.64
C THR A 504 -21.29 -13.36 -42.05
N GLY A 505 -20.89 -12.99 -43.27
CA GLY A 505 -20.80 -11.60 -43.71
C GLY A 505 -19.68 -10.78 -43.04
N ILE A 506 -18.87 -11.40 -42.19
CA ILE A 506 -17.73 -10.80 -41.49
C ILE A 506 -16.46 -11.17 -42.27
N PRO A 507 -15.53 -10.24 -42.56
CA PRO A 507 -14.31 -10.53 -43.32
C PRO A 507 -13.29 -11.31 -42.47
N PHE A 508 -13.58 -12.58 -42.20
CA PHE A 508 -12.67 -13.53 -41.56
C PHE A 508 -11.58 -13.95 -42.54
N GLU A 509 -10.33 -13.80 -42.13
CA GLU A 509 -9.14 -14.15 -42.91
C GLU A 509 -8.35 -15.24 -42.21
N THR A 510 -7.49 -15.96 -42.93
CA THR A 510 -6.60 -16.94 -42.30
C THR A 510 -5.48 -16.21 -41.57
N ALA A 511 -5.22 -16.55 -40.30
CA ALA A 511 -4.24 -15.81 -39.49
C ALA A 511 -2.83 -15.90 -40.13
N PRO A 512 -2.11 -14.77 -40.33
CA PRO A 512 -0.84 -14.76 -41.07
C PRO A 512 0.25 -15.56 -40.36
N ASN A 513 0.21 -15.63 -39.02
CA ASN A 513 0.98 -16.56 -38.22
C ASN A 513 0.03 -17.49 -37.46
N LYS A 514 0.07 -18.80 -37.77
CA LYS A 514 -0.76 -19.80 -37.07
C LYS A 514 -0.23 -20.16 -35.68
N PHE A 515 1.07 -19.96 -35.42
CA PHE A 515 1.67 -20.23 -34.11
C PHE A 515 1.28 -19.15 -33.11
N GLU A 516 1.34 -17.86 -33.45
CA GLU A 516 0.91 -16.77 -32.56
C GLU A 516 -0.58 -16.88 -32.19
N ALA A 517 -1.46 -17.01 -33.19
CA ALA A 517 -2.91 -17.14 -32.97
C ALA A 517 -3.33 -18.43 -32.21
N LEU A 518 -2.39 -19.35 -31.95
CA LEU A 518 -2.55 -20.49 -31.04
C LEU A 518 -1.85 -20.25 -29.69
N ALA A 519 -0.61 -19.74 -29.69
CA ALA A 519 0.28 -19.57 -28.54
C ALA A 519 -0.12 -18.45 -27.59
N SER A 520 -0.70 -17.35 -28.09
CA SER A 520 -1.23 -16.25 -27.29
C SER A 520 -2.64 -15.87 -27.73
N HIS A 521 -3.27 -14.95 -27.00
CA HIS A 521 -4.60 -14.40 -27.30
C HIS A 521 -4.66 -12.93 -26.87
N ASP A 522 -3.64 -12.17 -27.25
CA ASP A 522 -3.39 -10.83 -26.73
C ASP A 522 -4.45 -9.84 -27.22
N SER A 523 -5.04 -10.08 -28.39
CA SER A 523 -6.23 -9.38 -28.89
C SER A 523 -7.46 -9.55 -27.98
N MET A 524 -7.62 -10.69 -27.29
CA MET A 524 -8.70 -10.86 -26.29
C MET A 524 -8.40 -10.10 -24.99
N VAL A 525 -7.13 -9.95 -24.61
CA VAL A 525 -6.72 -9.12 -23.48
C VAL A 525 -6.92 -7.63 -23.81
N GLU A 526 -6.59 -7.21 -25.04
CA GLU A 526 -6.82 -5.85 -25.57
C GLU A 526 -8.31 -5.47 -25.49
N VAL A 527 -9.20 -6.32 -26.02
CA VAL A 527 -10.66 -6.19 -25.93
C VAL A 527 -11.10 -6.06 -24.47
N SER A 528 -10.57 -6.92 -23.60
CA SER A 528 -10.92 -6.97 -22.18
C SER A 528 -10.53 -5.67 -21.45
N GLY A 529 -9.37 -5.10 -21.76
CA GLY A 529 -8.90 -3.83 -21.20
C GLY A 529 -9.82 -2.67 -21.59
N ALA A 530 -10.25 -2.60 -22.85
CA ALA A 530 -11.21 -1.59 -23.31
C ALA A 530 -12.54 -1.67 -22.54
N LEU A 531 -13.09 -2.88 -22.33
CA LEU A 531 -14.33 -3.10 -21.58
C LEU A 531 -14.19 -2.69 -20.10
N ASN A 532 -13.04 -2.96 -19.48
CA ASN A 532 -12.73 -2.56 -18.11
C ASN A 532 -12.80 -1.03 -17.92
N THR A 533 -12.22 -0.25 -18.83
CA THR A 533 -12.29 1.22 -18.77
C THR A 533 -13.74 1.73 -18.87
N VAL A 534 -14.57 1.12 -19.72
CA VAL A 534 -16.00 1.47 -19.85
C VAL A 534 -16.74 1.21 -18.55
N ALA A 535 -16.51 0.06 -17.90
CA ALA A 535 -17.09 -0.25 -16.60
C ALA A 535 -16.72 0.79 -15.52
N CYS A 536 -15.46 1.21 -15.44
CA CYS A 536 -15.02 2.25 -14.49
C CYS A 536 -15.79 3.57 -14.69
N SER A 537 -15.97 4.03 -15.92
CA SER A 537 -16.72 5.27 -16.21
C SER A 537 -18.19 5.15 -15.81
N LEU A 538 -18.85 4.04 -16.18
CA LEU A 538 -20.27 3.82 -15.89
C LEU A 538 -20.53 3.72 -14.39
N MET A 539 -19.70 2.97 -13.65
CA MET A 539 -19.78 2.81 -12.19
C MET A 539 -19.86 4.16 -11.45
N LYS A 540 -19.09 5.16 -11.87
CA LYS A 540 -19.13 6.50 -11.26
C LYS A 540 -20.46 7.21 -11.59
N ILE A 541 -20.82 7.26 -12.86
CA ILE A 541 -21.97 8.03 -13.38
C ILE A 541 -23.28 7.57 -12.70
N VAL A 542 -23.54 6.27 -12.63
CA VAL A 542 -24.82 5.78 -12.06
C VAL A 542 -24.88 5.81 -10.53
N ASN A 543 -23.73 5.83 -9.84
CA ASN A 543 -23.70 6.02 -8.39
C ASN A 543 -24.06 7.46 -8.00
N ASP A 544 -23.61 8.46 -8.76
CA ASP A 544 -24.02 9.86 -8.54
C ASP A 544 -25.54 10.01 -8.72
N ILE A 545 -26.06 9.50 -9.84
CA ILE A 545 -27.48 9.60 -10.21
C ILE A 545 -28.38 8.96 -9.14
N ARG A 546 -28.07 7.75 -8.65
CA ARG A 546 -28.90 7.09 -7.62
C ARG A 546 -28.85 7.77 -6.24
N MET A 547 -27.75 8.43 -5.91
CA MET A 547 -27.61 9.14 -4.64
C MET A 547 -28.39 10.46 -4.64
N LEU A 548 -28.25 11.26 -5.70
CA LEU A 548 -29.00 12.51 -5.89
C LEU A 548 -30.52 12.26 -5.99
N ALA A 549 -30.92 11.09 -6.49
CA ALA A 549 -32.32 10.65 -6.55
C ALA A 549 -32.86 9.96 -5.28
N SER A 550 -32.06 9.83 -4.21
CA SER A 550 -32.52 9.20 -2.96
C SER A 550 -33.69 9.98 -2.36
N GLY A 551 -34.86 9.37 -2.16
CA GLY A 551 -36.07 10.13 -1.83
C GLY A 551 -37.35 9.29 -1.81
N PRO A 552 -38.52 9.86 -2.13
CA PRO A 552 -38.76 11.26 -2.53
C PRO A 552 -38.92 12.24 -1.35
N ARG A 553 -38.99 11.75 -0.10
CA ARG A 553 -39.20 12.58 1.12
C ARG A 553 -38.19 12.37 2.24
N CYS A 554 -37.41 11.30 2.19
CA CYS A 554 -36.50 10.87 3.27
C CYS A 554 -35.06 10.61 2.75
N GLY A 555 -34.64 11.40 1.77
CA GLY A 555 -33.31 11.41 1.16
C GLY A 555 -33.04 12.80 0.56
N LEU A 556 -32.05 12.92 -0.33
CA LEU A 556 -31.71 14.20 -0.97
C LEU A 556 -32.86 14.71 -1.87
N GLY A 557 -33.37 13.86 -2.76
CA GLY A 557 -34.52 14.14 -3.62
C GLY A 557 -34.26 15.22 -4.68
N GLU A 558 -33.00 15.45 -5.05
CA GLU A 558 -32.55 16.50 -5.98
C GLU A 558 -32.77 16.11 -7.44
N LEU A 559 -32.70 14.81 -7.74
CA LEU A 559 -33.13 14.23 -9.01
C LEU A 559 -34.40 13.39 -8.85
N MET A 560 -35.19 13.33 -9.91
CA MET A 560 -36.31 12.42 -10.09
C MET A 560 -35.98 11.50 -11.27
N LEU A 561 -36.09 10.19 -11.05
CA LEU A 561 -35.85 9.16 -12.07
C LEU A 561 -37.20 8.59 -12.56
N PRO A 562 -37.25 7.96 -13.74
CA PRO A 562 -38.44 7.23 -14.19
C PRO A 562 -38.87 6.13 -13.21
N GLU A 563 -40.19 6.02 -13.01
CA GLU A 563 -40.81 4.99 -12.17
C GLU A 563 -41.17 3.77 -13.03
N ASN A 564 -40.26 2.77 -13.09
CA ASN A 564 -40.38 1.62 -13.98
C ASN A 564 -41.15 0.43 -13.35
N GLU A 565 -40.92 0.16 -12.06
CA GLU A 565 -41.57 -0.93 -11.35
C GLU A 565 -41.78 -0.62 -9.85
N PRO A 566 -42.70 -1.32 -9.15
CA PRO A 566 -42.85 -1.20 -7.70
C PRO A 566 -41.57 -1.62 -6.97
N GLY A 567 -40.89 -0.67 -6.34
CA GLY A 567 -39.62 -0.86 -5.63
C GLY A 567 -39.74 -1.61 -4.28
N SER A 568 -40.93 -2.10 -3.92
CA SER A 568 -41.15 -2.98 -2.78
C SER A 568 -42.48 -3.73 -2.89
N SER A 569 -42.48 -5.00 -2.53
CA SER A 569 -43.69 -5.81 -2.33
C SER A 569 -44.46 -5.50 -1.04
N ILE A 570 -43.87 -4.71 -0.12
CA ILE A 570 -44.42 -4.41 1.21
C ILE A 570 -44.66 -2.91 1.43
N MET A 571 -44.00 -2.04 0.66
CA MET A 571 -44.16 -0.58 0.72
C MET A 571 -44.75 -0.03 -0.60
N PRO A 572 -46.09 0.07 -0.72
CA PRO A 572 -46.75 0.62 -1.91
C PRO A 572 -46.28 2.04 -2.24
N GLY A 573 -46.10 2.34 -3.53
CA GLY A 573 -45.63 3.64 -3.99
C GLY A 573 -44.15 3.93 -3.71
N LYS A 574 -43.38 2.98 -3.18
CA LYS A 574 -41.91 3.09 -3.17
C LYS A 574 -41.37 2.71 -4.55
N VAL A 575 -40.42 3.49 -5.05
CA VAL A 575 -39.63 3.21 -6.27
C VAL A 575 -38.14 3.18 -5.90
N ASN A 576 -37.34 2.42 -6.68
CA ASN A 576 -35.91 2.24 -6.47
C ASN A 576 -35.13 2.66 -7.73
N PRO A 577 -33.86 3.09 -7.63
CA PRO A 577 -32.99 3.37 -8.77
C PRO A 577 -32.39 2.07 -9.35
N THR A 578 -33.24 1.08 -9.65
CA THR A 578 -32.85 -0.30 -10.01
C THR A 578 -31.94 -0.38 -11.23
N GLN A 579 -32.15 0.49 -12.21
CA GLN A 579 -31.34 0.56 -13.42
C GLN A 579 -29.91 1.04 -13.13
N CYS A 580 -29.73 1.92 -12.13
CA CYS A 580 -28.41 2.31 -11.64
C CYS A 580 -27.75 1.14 -10.90
N GLU A 581 -28.51 0.45 -10.04
CA GLU A 581 -28.06 -0.71 -9.26
C GLU A 581 -27.56 -1.83 -10.17
N ALA A 582 -28.34 -2.21 -11.19
CA ALA A 582 -27.95 -3.16 -12.21
C ALA A 582 -26.63 -2.77 -12.89
N LEU A 583 -26.50 -1.52 -13.34
CA LEU A 583 -25.30 -1.09 -14.07
C LEU A 583 -24.06 -0.98 -13.17
N THR A 584 -24.21 -0.70 -11.86
CA THR A 584 -23.07 -0.82 -10.91
C THR A 584 -22.59 -2.26 -10.76
N MET A 585 -23.51 -3.23 -10.63
CA MET A 585 -23.14 -4.64 -10.45
C MET A 585 -22.49 -5.21 -11.71
N ILE A 586 -23.02 -4.83 -12.88
CA ILE A 586 -22.44 -5.13 -14.20
C ILE A 586 -21.02 -4.58 -14.32
N ALA A 587 -20.79 -3.31 -13.95
CA ALA A 587 -19.47 -2.71 -14.00
C ALA A 587 -18.46 -3.43 -13.08
N ALA A 588 -18.84 -3.77 -11.84
CA ALA A 588 -17.98 -4.53 -10.95
C ALA A 588 -17.64 -5.93 -11.51
N GLN A 589 -18.61 -6.63 -12.09
CA GLN A 589 -18.40 -7.94 -12.70
C GLN A 589 -17.41 -7.86 -13.88
N VAL A 590 -17.50 -6.83 -14.72
CA VAL A 590 -16.59 -6.61 -15.86
C VAL A 590 -15.15 -6.39 -15.41
N MET A 591 -14.93 -5.65 -14.31
CA MET A 591 -13.59 -5.46 -13.73
C MET A 591 -12.98 -6.80 -13.28
N GLY A 592 -13.76 -7.65 -12.61
CA GLY A 592 -13.33 -9.00 -12.22
C GLY A 592 -13.04 -9.90 -13.43
N ASN A 593 -13.93 -9.90 -14.43
CA ASN A 593 -13.73 -10.62 -15.69
C ASN A 593 -12.46 -10.17 -16.43
N HIS A 594 -12.09 -8.89 -16.33
CA HIS A 594 -10.87 -8.36 -16.95
C HIS A 594 -9.61 -8.91 -16.29
N VAL A 595 -9.54 -8.91 -14.96
CA VAL A 595 -8.42 -9.53 -14.23
C VAL A 595 -8.27 -11.00 -14.63
N ALA A 596 -9.38 -11.74 -14.72
CA ALA A 596 -9.38 -13.12 -15.19
C ALA A 596 -8.83 -13.25 -16.63
N CYS A 597 -9.27 -12.41 -17.57
CA CYS A 597 -8.78 -12.45 -18.96
C CYS A 597 -7.27 -12.14 -19.07
N THR A 598 -6.77 -11.13 -18.34
CA THR A 598 -5.35 -10.75 -18.31
C THR A 598 -4.47 -11.86 -17.71
N VAL A 599 -4.95 -12.55 -16.67
CA VAL A 599 -4.29 -13.76 -16.15
C VAL A 599 -4.32 -14.89 -17.19
N GLY A 600 -5.44 -15.10 -17.89
CA GLY A 600 -5.54 -16.10 -18.96
C GLY A 600 -4.56 -15.87 -20.11
N GLY A 601 -4.43 -14.63 -20.59
CA GLY A 601 -3.52 -14.29 -21.69
C GLY A 601 -2.04 -14.52 -21.33
N SER A 602 -1.65 -14.06 -20.15
CA SER A 602 -0.28 -14.19 -19.63
C SER A 602 0.16 -15.62 -19.26
N ASN A 603 -0.76 -16.60 -19.30
CA ASN A 603 -0.47 -18.02 -19.03
C ASN A 603 -0.56 -18.88 -20.31
N GLY A 604 -0.10 -18.33 -21.45
CA GLY A 604 0.22 -19.11 -22.64
C GLY A 604 1.50 -19.93 -22.45
N HIS A 605 1.54 -21.17 -22.97
CA HIS A 605 2.69 -22.05 -22.83
C HIS A 605 3.07 -22.65 -24.19
N PHE A 606 4.34 -22.45 -24.58
CA PHE A 606 4.89 -22.85 -25.87
C PHE A 606 3.96 -22.41 -27.02
N GLU A 607 3.52 -23.33 -27.87
CA GLU A 607 2.71 -23.03 -29.06
C GLU A 607 1.19 -22.98 -28.80
N LEU A 608 0.71 -23.10 -27.55
CA LEU A 608 -0.73 -23.07 -27.26
C LEU A 608 -1.08 -22.40 -25.92
N ASN A 609 -1.75 -21.24 -25.97
CA ASN A 609 -2.51 -20.74 -24.82
C ASN A 609 -3.74 -21.62 -24.62
N VAL A 610 -3.84 -22.30 -23.47
CA VAL A 610 -4.95 -23.21 -23.13
C VAL A 610 -6.10 -22.52 -22.37
N PHE A 611 -5.93 -21.26 -21.97
CA PHE A 611 -6.95 -20.48 -21.25
C PHE A 611 -8.04 -19.90 -22.17
N LYS A 612 -8.00 -20.21 -23.48
CA LYS A 612 -8.94 -19.72 -24.53
C LYS A 612 -10.38 -19.64 -24.05
N THR A 613 -10.91 -20.75 -23.54
CA THR A 613 -12.29 -20.89 -23.10
C THR A 613 -12.64 -19.95 -21.95
N MET A 614 -11.72 -19.76 -21.00
CA MET A 614 -11.91 -18.85 -19.86
C MET A 614 -11.79 -17.38 -20.29
N MET A 615 -10.81 -17.05 -21.13
CA MET A 615 -10.64 -15.70 -21.68
C MET A 615 -11.86 -15.28 -22.49
N VAL A 616 -12.27 -16.10 -23.47
CA VAL A 616 -13.40 -15.77 -24.36
C VAL A 616 -14.73 -15.75 -23.61
N ALA A 617 -14.95 -16.63 -22.62
CA ALA A 617 -16.15 -16.57 -21.79
C ALA A 617 -16.21 -15.30 -20.94
N ASN A 618 -15.09 -14.86 -20.34
CA ASN A 618 -15.04 -13.61 -19.58
C ASN A 618 -15.21 -12.37 -20.47
N VAL A 619 -14.58 -12.35 -21.65
CA VAL A 619 -14.74 -11.27 -22.64
C VAL A 619 -16.17 -11.20 -23.15
N LEU A 620 -16.74 -12.31 -23.65
CA LEU A 620 -18.12 -12.34 -24.13
C LEU A 620 -19.10 -11.94 -23.02
N ARG A 621 -18.99 -12.50 -21.80
CA ARG A 621 -19.84 -12.13 -20.67
C ARG A 621 -19.73 -10.64 -20.31
N SER A 622 -18.53 -10.05 -20.37
CA SER A 622 -18.36 -8.60 -20.18
C SER A 622 -19.03 -7.78 -21.28
N ILE A 623 -18.98 -8.24 -22.54
CA ILE A 623 -19.64 -7.57 -23.67
C ILE A 623 -21.17 -7.64 -23.51
N THR A 624 -21.74 -8.82 -23.27
CA THR A 624 -23.19 -9.01 -23.08
C THR A 624 -23.71 -8.15 -21.92
N LEU A 625 -23.06 -8.24 -20.75
CA LEU A 625 -23.49 -7.50 -19.56
C LEU A 625 -23.40 -5.98 -19.75
N LEU A 626 -22.34 -5.46 -20.37
CA LEU A 626 -22.26 -4.03 -20.67
C LEU A 626 -23.30 -3.59 -21.71
N GLY A 627 -23.49 -4.36 -22.79
CA GLY A 627 -24.47 -4.06 -23.84
C GLY A 627 -25.88 -3.97 -23.28
N ASP A 628 -26.35 -5.05 -22.65
CA ASP A 628 -27.68 -5.14 -22.06
C ASP A 628 -27.88 -4.10 -20.95
N GLY A 629 -26.87 -3.93 -20.08
CA GLY A 629 -26.89 -2.97 -18.99
C GLY A 629 -27.00 -1.52 -19.46
N CYS A 630 -26.22 -1.13 -20.48
CA CYS A 630 -26.30 0.21 -21.07
C CYS A 630 -27.62 0.44 -21.82
N MET A 631 -28.12 -0.54 -22.57
CA MET A 631 -29.41 -0.43 -23.26
C MET A 631 -30.57 -0.28 -22.27
N ALA A 632 -30.61 -1.11 -21.21
CA ALA A 632 -31.61 -1.03 -20.16
C ALA A 632 -31.54 0.30 -19.40
N PHE A 633 -30.35 0.70 -18.94
CA PHE A 633 -30.16 1.96 -18.22
C PHE A 633 -30.52 3.18 -19.07
N ASN A 634 -30.15 3.21 -20.35
CA ASN A 634 -30.50 4.32 -21.23
C ASN A 634 -32.03 4.42 -21.43
N LYS A 635 -32.68 3.31 -21.81
CA LYS A 635 -34.11 3.24 -22.10
C LYS A 635 -34.98 3.55 -20.88
N ASN A 636 -34.62 2.98 -19.73
CA ASN A 636 -35.49 2.96 -18.54
C ASN A 636 -35.06 3.99 -17.47
N CYS A 637 -33.95 4.71 -17.66
CA CYS A 637 -33.50 5.71 -16.68
C CYS A 637 -32.98 6.99 -17.31
N ALA A 638 -31.88 6.92 -18.07
CA ALA A 638 -31.10 8.11 -18.46
C ALA A 638 -31.92 9.17 -19.22
N VAL A 639 -32.74 8.74 -20.19
CA VAL A 639 -33.54 9.66 -21.03
C VAL A 639 -34.68 10.37 -20.30
N GLY A 640 -35.03 9.96 -19.07
CA GLY A 640 -36.17 10.47 -18.32
C GLY A 640 -35.83 11.18 -17.00
N ILE A 641 -34.54 11.40 -16.70
CA ILE A 641 -34.09 12.09 -15.48
C ILE A 641 -34.53 13.55 -15.48
N LYS A 642 -35.03 14.05 -14.35
CA LYS A 642 -35.43 15.46 -14.14
C LYS A 642 -34.87 16.02 -12.84
N ALA A 643 -34.52 17.30 -12.79
CA ALA A 643 -34.09 17.98 -11.58
C ALA A 643 -35.28 18.47 -10.74
N ASN A 644 -35.18 18.38 -9.43
CA ASN A 644 -36.18 18.83 -8.45
C ASN A 644 -35.76 20.16 -7.81
N THR A 645 -35.82 21.24 -8.60
CA THR A 645 -35.33 22.57 -8.23
C THR A 645 -35.96 23.13 -6.95
N ALA A 646 -37.23 22.80 -6.68
CA ALA A 646 -37.93 23.22 -5.47
C ALA A 646 -37.35 22.57 -4.19
N GLN A 647 -37.06 21.27 -4.22
CA GLN A 647 -36.47 20.55 -3.09
C GLN A 647 -35.03 21.04 -2.82
N ILE A 648 -34.24 21.23 -3.89
CA ILE A 648 -32.88 21.78 -3.81
C ILE A 648 -32.90 23.14 -3.10
N GLN A 649 -33.76 24.07 -3.53
CA GLN A 649 -33.89 25.40 -2.91
C GLN A 649 -34.43 25.34 -1.47
N LYS A 650 -35.31 24.38 -1.16
CA LYS A 650 -35.88 24.19 0.17
C LYS A 650 -34.84 23.72 1.19
N ILE A 651 -34.11 22.64 0.89
CA ILE A 651 -33.03 22.11 1.76
C ILE A 651 -32.03 23.21 2.09
N MET A 652 -31.70 24.03 1.09
CA MET A 652 -30.80 25.16 1.23
C MET A 652 -31.30 26.17 2.29
N ARG A 653 -32.58 26.58 2.22
CA ARG A 653 -33.17 27.58 3.13
C ARG A 653 -33.44 27.08 4.56
N GLU A 654 -33.73 25.80 4.72
CA GLU A 654 -34.02 25.18 6.03
C GLU A 654 -32.75 24.78 6.81
N SER A 655 -31.56 24.97 6.22
CA SER A 655 -30.28 24.58 6.82
C SER A 655 -29.91 25.43 8.04
N LEU A 656 -30.06 24.84 9.24
CA LEU A 656 -29.60 25.41 10.50
C LEU A 656 -28.07 25.63 10.57
N MET A 657 -27.29 25.08 9.64
CA MET A 657 -25.82 25.22 9.61
C MET A 657 -25.37 26.62 9.15
N LEU A 658 -26.25 27.36 8.45
CA LEU A 658 -25.99 28.74 8.03
C LEU A 658 -25.77 29.70 9.22
N VAL A 659 -26.25 29.33 10.42
CA VAL A 659 -26.08 30.11 11.66
C VAL A 659 -24.62 30.39 12.00
N THR A 660 -23.71 29.54 11.51
CA THR A 660 -22.27 29.64 11.74
C THR A 660 -21.70 30.97 11.22
N ALA A 661 -22.31 31.56 10.19
CA ALA A 661 -21.96 32.89 9.68
C ALA A 661 -22.27 34.03 10.66
N LEU A 662 -23.20 33.84 11.61
CA LEU A 662 -23.50 34.85 12.65
C LEU A 662 -22.45 34.86 13.78
N ASN A 663 -21.72 33.77 14.00
CA ASN A 663 -20.76 33.63 15.12
C ASN A 663 -19.82 34.83 15.30
N PRO A 664 -19.22 35.43 14.24
CA PRO A 664 -18.32 36.58 14.40
C PRO A 664 -19.03 37.89 14.78
N HIS A 665 -20.30 38.05 14.39
CA HIS A 665 -21.03 39.31 14.52
C HIS A 665 -21.76 39.45 15.86
N ILE A 666 -22.25 38.35 16.43
CA ILE A 666 -23.03 38.34 17.69
C ILE A 666 -22.41 37.50 18.81
N GLY A 667 -21.31 36.81 18.54
CA GLY A 667 -20.66 35.87 19.45
C GLY A 667 -21.29 34.47 19.43
N TYR A 668 -20.45 33.45 19.62
CA TYR A 668 -20.82 32.05 19.49
C TYR A 668 -22.03 31.66 20.37
N ASP A 669 -22.10 32.10 21.63
CA ASP A 669 -23.20 31.71 22.52
C ASP A 669 -24.56 32.26 22.07
N LYS A 670 -24.61 33.46 21.49
CA LYS A 670 -25.87 34.03 20.96
C LYS A 670 -26.26 33.39 19.64
N ALA A 671 -25.30 33.12 18.75
CA ALA A 671 -25.55 32.38 17.52
C ALA A 671 -25.99 30.92 17.81
N ALA A 672 -25.36 30.26 18.78
CA ALA A 672 -25.77 28.95 19.28
C ALA A 672 -27.13 29.00 20.00
N GLN A 673 -27.48 30.10 20.67
CA GLN A 673 -28.82 30.32 21.22
C GLN A 673 -29.86 30.42 20.09
N ILE A 674 -29.59 31.19 19.03
CA ILE A 674 -30.45 31.25 17.84
C ILE A 674 -30.60 29.86 17.21
N ALA A 675 -29.51 29.13 16.99
CA ALA A 675 -29.53 27.79 16.41
C ALA A 675 -30.35 26.80 17.26
N LYS A 676 -30.13 26.79 18.58
CA LYS A 676 -30.84 25.92 19.53
C LYS A 676 -32.31 26.28 19.64
N THR A 677 -32.67 27.56 19.61
CA THR A 677 -34.07 28.00 19.63
C THR A 677 -34.77 27.68 18.31
N ALA A 678 -34.13 27.96 17.17
CA ALA A 678 -34.66 27.62 15.84
C ALA A 678 -34.90 26.10 15.70
N HIS A 679 -33.94 25.28 16.14
CA HIS A 679 -34.07 23.82 16.18
C HIS A 679 -35.17 23.34 17.13
N LYS A 680 -35.29 23.95 18.31
CA LYS A 680 -36.27 23.58 19.36
C LYS A 680 -37.70 23.99 19.00
N GLU A 681 -37.87 25.11 18.30
CA GLU A 681 -39.18 25.70 17.97
C GLU A 681 -39.60 25.43 16.51
N GLY A 682 -38.72 24.83 15.69
CA GLY A 682 -38.99 24.49 14.28
C GLY A 682 -39.01 25.68 13.31
N GLY A 683 -38.49 26.84 13.73
CA GLY A 683 -38.43 28.06 12.91
C GLY A 683 -37.14 28.17 12.09
N THR A 684 -37.10 29.09 11.12
CA THR A 684 -35.85 29.42 10.44
C THR A 684 -34.91 30.19 11.37
N LEU A 685 -33.62 30.18 11.04
CA LEU A 685 -32.60 30.97 11.76
C LEU A 685 -32.90 32.47 11.73
N LYS A 686 -33.42 32.99 10.61
CA LYS A 686 -33.71 34.40 10.40
C LYS A 686 -34.82 34.88 11.32
N ASP A 687 -35.97 34.19 11.24
CA ASP A 687 -37.15 34.53 12.05
C ASP A 687 -36.83 34.43 13.54
N THR A 688 -36.03 33.43 13.92
CA THR A 688 -35.57 33.23 15.31
C THR A 688 -34.62 34.34 15.78
N ALA A 689 -33.68 34.79 14.94
CA ALA A 689 -32.73 35.85 15.27
C ALA A 689 -33.44 37.19 15.56
N ILE A 690 -34.43 37.52 14.72
CA ILE A 690 -35.28 38.70 14.85
C ILE A 690 -36.17 38.59 16.09
N LYS A 691 -36.85 37.44 16.28
CA LYS A 691 -37.74 37.16 17.42
C LYS A 691 -37.04 37.28 18.77
N LEU A 692 -35.76 36.93 18.84
CA LEU A 692 -34.94 37.05 20.06
C LEU A 692 -34.35 38.46 20.26
N GLY A 693 -34.54 39.38 19.31
CA GLY A 693 -33.99 40.74 19.38
C GLY A 693 -32.46 40.80 19.27
N ILE A 694 -31.82 39.78 18.68
CA ILE A 694 -30.35 39.64 18.66
C ILE A 694 -29.74 40.33 17.43
N LEU A 695 -30.46 40.36 16.30
CA LEU A 695 -30.15 41.17 15.11
C LEU A 695 -31.41 41.38 14.24
N SER A 696 -31.36 42.36 13.32
CA SER A 696 -32.48 42.66 12.40
C SER A 696 -32.57 41.71 11.20
N ALA A 697 -33.65 41.82 10.41
CA ALA A 697 -33.85 41.00 9.22
C ALA A 697 -32.82 41.33 8.12
N GLU A 698 -32.49 42.60 7.98
CA GLU A 698 -31.53 43.16 7.03
C GLU A 698 -30.11 42.76 7.42
N GLN A 699 -29.78 42.80 8.71
CA GLN A 699 -28.51 42.28 9.24
C GLN A 699 -28.37 40.78 8.99
N PHE A 700 -29.46 40.01 9.10
CA PHE A 700 -29.43 38.58 8.80
C PHE A 700 -29.16 38.32 7.30
N ASP A 701 -29.89 38.98 6.40
CA ASP A 701 -29.68 38.83 4.95
C ASP A 701 -28.31 39.34 4.49
N GLN A 702 -27.73 40.31 5.21
CA GLN A 702 -26.41 40.86 4.91
C GLN A 702 -25.27 39.93 5.39
N TRP A 703 -25.44 39.20 6.51
CA TRP A 703 -24.39 38.37 7.10
C TRP A 703 -24.52 36.88 6.79
N VAL A 704 -25.72 36.38 6.49
CA VAL A 704 -26.01 34.96 6.24
C VAL A 704 -26.30 34.72 4.77
N LYS A 705 -25.26 34.90 3.95
CA LYS A 705 -25.27 34.59 2.52
C LYS A 705 -24.64 33.22 2.26
N PRO A 706 -25.42 32.21 1.83
CA PRO A 706 -24.94 30.85 1.59
C PRO A 706 -23.79 30.77 0.60
N GLU A 707 -23.82 31.60 -0.44
CA GLU A 707 -22.76 31.75 -1.44
C GLU A 707 -21.44 32.23 -0.80
N ASN A 708 -21.49 33.13 0.20
CA ASN A 708 -20.32 33.60 0.96
C ASN A 708 -19.76 32.51 1.90
N MET A 709 -20.44 31.38 2.09
CA MET A 709 -20.03 30.28 2.99
C MET A 709 -19.29 29.13 2.28
N LEU A 710 -18.91 29.31 1.01
CA LEU A 710 -18.29 28.27 0.17
C LEU A 710 -16.75 28.13 0.36
N GLY A 711 -16.26 28.31 1.60
CA GLY A 711 -14.85 28.21 1.99
C GLY A 711 -14.62 27.27 3.19
N PRO A 712 -13.50 26.52 3.27
CA PRO A 712 -13.44 25.32 4.11
C PRO A 712 -12.88 25.48 5.53
N ASN A 713 -13.43 24.72 6.48
CA ASN A 713 -12.71 24.26 7.68
C ASN A 713 -12.01 22.93 7.35
N GLY A 714 -10.68 22.94 7.28
CA GLY A 714 -9.87 21.84 6.72
C GLY A 714 -9.59 20.66 7.66
N TYR A 715 -9.21 19.53 7.03
CA TYR A 715 -8.63 18.29 7.57
C TYR A 715 -9.34 17.53 8.71
N ALA A 716 -9.84 18.20 9.75
CA ALA A 716 -10.42 17.54 10.94
C ALA A 716 -11.55 16.58 10.58
N THR A 717 -12.47 16.99 9.70
CA THR A 717 -13.60 16.17 9.21
C THR A 717 -13.15 14.86 8.55
N GLN A 718 -12.02 14.87 7.85
CA GLN A 718 -11.46 13.66 7.20
C GLN A 718 -10.97 12.64 8.25
N LEU A 719 -10.39 13.13 9.35
CA LEU A 719 -9.96 12.30 10.48
C LEU A 719 -11.14 11.79 11.31
N THR A 720 -12.17 12.61 11.55
CA THR A 720 -13.42 12.18 12.22
C THR A 720 -14.06 11.01 11.49
N PHE A 721 -14.28 11.13 10.17
CA PHE A 721 -14.77 10.01 9.35
C PHE A 721 -13.78 8.83 9.29
N GLY A 722 -12.49 9.05 9.53
CA GLY A 722 -11.49 7.99 9.67
C GLY A 722 -11.74 7.15 10.94
N ILE A 723 -11.92 7.82 12.07
CA ILE A 723 -12.23 7.21 13.37
C ILE A 723 -13.58 6.47 13.30
N GLU A 724 -14.62 7.10 12.75
CA GLU A 724 -15.95 6.49 12.63
C GLU A 724 -15.93 5.19 11.81
N ARG A 725 -15.17 5.14 10.70
CA ARG A 725 -14.99 3.91 9.91
C ARG A 725 -14.38 2.80 10.75
N VAL A 726 -13.28 3.05 11.46
CA VAL A 726 -12.63 2.03 12.33
C VAL A 726 -13.54 1.62 13.49
N CYS A 727 -14.24 2.54 14.14
CA CYS A 727 -15.20 2.22 15.19
C CYS A 727 -16.37 1.38 14.67
N SER A 728 -16.80 1.59 13.42
CA SER A 728 -17.92 0.85 12.82
C SER A 728 -17.65 -0.65 12.63
N THR A 729 -16.39 -1.08 12.52
CA THR A 729 -16.00 -2.48 12.32
C THR A 729 -15.95 -3.28 13.63
N LEU A 730 -15.78 -2.60 14.78
CA LEU A 730 -15.61 -3.25 16.10
C LEU A 730 -16.71 -4.29 16.43
N PRO A 731 -18.02 -4.05 16.19
CA PRO A 731 -19.05 -5.05 16.47
C PRO A 731 -18.87 -6.39 15.74
N ARG A 732 -18.18 -6.41 14.59
CA ARG A 732 -17.91 -7.63 13.81
C ARG A 732 -16.62 -8.34 14.25
N LEU A 733 -15.68 -7.63 14.90
CA LEU A 733 -14.56 -8.25 15.62
C LEU A 733 -14.98 -8.93 16.94
N HIS A 734 -16.14 -8.56 17.51
CA HIS A 734 -16.63 -9.14 18.76
C HIS A 734 -17.13 -10.59 18.60
N TYR A 735 -17.37 -11.07 17.38
CA TYR A 735 -17.89 -12.42 17.14
C TYR A 735 -16.81 -13.50 17.19
N LEU A 736 -16.85 -14.33 18.24
CA LEU A 736 -15.90 -15.41 18.46
C LEU A 736 -16.34 -16.72 17.79
N ALA A 737 -15.46 -17.28 16.94
CA ALA A 737 -15.59 -18.63 16.39
C ALA A 737 -15.46 -19.76 17.45
N LEU A 738 -15.13 -19.41 18.70
CA LEU A 738 -14.98 -20.35 19.81
C LEU A 738 -16.25 -21.20 20.00
N GLY A 739 -16.06 -22.49 20.28
CA GLY A 739 -17.12 -23.50 20.33
C GLY A 739 -17.46 -24.15 18.98
N GLY A 740 -16.97 -23.62 17.85
CA GLY A 740 -17.06 -24.26 16.53
C GLY A 740 -16.13 -25.48 16.35
N THR A 741 -16.12 -26.42 17.31
CA THR A 741 -15.30 -27.65 17.20
C THR A 741 -15.72 -28.50 16.00
N ALA A 742 -14.79 -29.27 15.44
CA ALA A 742 -15.00 -30.06 14.21
C ALA A 742 -15.62 -29.22 13.06
N VAL A 743 -14.77 -28.44 12.37
CA VAL A 743 -15.10 -27.59 11.20
C VAL A 743 -16.29 -26.64 11.38
N GLY A 744 -16.54 -26.17 12.61
CA GLY A 744 -17.65 -25.26 12.92
C GLY A 744 -18.91 -25.93 13.48
N THR A 745 -19.05 -27.25 13.38
CA THR A 745 -20.27 -27.98 13.81
C THR A 745 -20.56 -27.92 15.31
N GLY A 746 -19.54 -27.74 16.15
CA GLY A 746 -19.65 -27.84 17.60
C GLY A 746 -19.78 -29.26 18.14
N LEU A 747 -19.48 -30.30 17.33
CA LEU A 747 -19.72 -31.71 17.66
C LEU A 747 -19.20 -32.14 19.05
N ASN A 748 -18.04 -31.63 19.47
CA ASN A 748 -17.40 -31.97 20.75
C ASN A 748 -17.65 -30.90 21.83
N THR A 749 -18.62 -30.01 21.63
CA THR A 749 -18.88 -28.83 22.45
C THR A 749 -20.24 -28.95 23.14
N ARG A 750 -20.28 -28.81 24.47
CA ARG A 750 -21.52 -28.85 25.24
C ARG A 750 -22.39 -27.62 24.93
N ILE A 751 -23.71 -27.81 24.86
CA ILE A 751 -24.68 -26.72 24.68
C ILE A 751 -24.46 -25.65 25.76
N GLY A 752 -24.41 -24.37 25.35
CA GLY A 752 -24.12 -23.23 26.23
C GLY A 752 -22.64 -22.99 26.55
N PHE A 753 -21.71 -23.77 25.99
CA PHE A 753 -20.26 -23.57 26.20
C PHE A 753 -19.74 -22.30 25.49
N ALA A 754 -20.10 -22.10 24.22
CA ALA A 754 -19.59 -20.98 23.43
C ALA A 754 -20.05 -19.64 24.01
N GLU A 755 -21.28 -19.60 24.50
CA GLU A 755 -21.95 -18.46 25.12
C GLU A 755 -21.30 -18.13 26.47
N LYS A 756 -21.05 -19.15 27.31
CA LYS A 756 -20.37 -18.98 28.60
C LYS A 756 -18.91 -18.56 28.43
N CYS A 757 -18.19 -19.12 27.47
CA CYS A 757 -16.82 -18.71 27.19
C CYS A 757 -16.74 -17.30 26.60
N ALA A 758 -17.68 -16.90 25.72
CA ALA A 758 -17.75 -15.53 25.23
C ALA A 758 -18.04 -14.53 26.38
N ALA A 759 -19.02 -14.85 27.24
CA ALA A 759 -19.34 -14.03 28.42
C ALA A 759 -18.18 -13.93 29.43
N GLU A 760 -17.42 -15.01 29.65
CA GLU A 760 -16.24 -14.97 30.53
C GLU A 760 -15.09 -14.17 29.89
N ILE A 761 -14.85 -14.33 28.58
CA ILE A 761 -13.87 -13.49 27.86
C ILE A 761 -14.28 -12.01 27.91
N ALA A 762 -15.57 -11.69 27.80
CA ALA A 762 -16.09 -10.34 27.94
C ALA A 762 -15.91 -9.79 29.37
N SER A 763 -16.16 -10.62 30.40
CA SER A 763 -15.91 -10.30 31.82
C SER A 763 -14.43 -10.03 32.14
N ILE A 764 -13.52 -10.79 31.52
CA ILE A 764 -12.08 -10.64 31.67
C ILE A 764 -11.56 -9.39 30.94
N THR A 765 -12.04 -9.13 29.72
CA THR A 765 -11.49 -8.08 28.84
C THR A 765 -12.19 -6.73 28.93
N GLY A 766 -13.44 -6.68 29.38
CA GLY A 766 -14.30 -5.48 29.31
C GLY A 766 -14.82 -5.15 27.91
N ILE A 767 -14.55 -6.01 26.91
CA ILE A 767 -15.03 -5.88 25.53
C ILE A 767 -16.25 -6.80 25.38
N PRO A 768 -17.37 -6.38 24.76
CA PRO A 768 -18.57 -7.20 24.63
C PRO A 768 -18.42 -8.26 23.53
N PHE A 769 -17.56 -9.26 23.78
CA PHE A 769 -17.38 -10.43 22.93
C PHE A 769 -18.60 -11.35 22.98
N GLU A 770 -19.04 -11.82 21.82
CA GLU A 770 -20.23 -12.65 21.64
C GLU A 770 -19.89 -13.96 20.89
N THR A 771 -20.78 -14.94 20.99
CA THR A 771 -20.70 -16.18 20.19
C THR A 771 -21.00 -15.82 18.72
N ALA A 772 -20.07 -16.13 17.79
CA ALA A 772 -20.34 -15.88 16.36
C ALA A 772 -21.59 -16.64 15.89
N PRO A 773 -22.55 -15.99 15.20
CA PRO A 773 -23.84 -16.60 14.83
C PRO A 773 -23.69 -17.71 13.78
N ASN A 774 -22.64 -17.66 12.96
CA ASN A 774 -22.23 -18.75 12.09
C ASN A 774 -20.75 -19.09 12.36
N LYS A 775 -20.48 -20.32 12.81
CA LYS A 775 -19.13 -20.79 13.14
C LYS A 775 -18.34 -21.22 11.91
N PHE A 776 -18.99 -21.61 10.83
CA PHE A 776 -18.33 -21.99 9.57
C PHE A 776 -17.74 -20.75 8.90
N GLU A 777 -18.56 -19.70 8.74
CA GLU A 777 -18.13 -18.40 8.21
C GLU A 777 -16.94 -17.84 9.01
N ALA A 778 -17.07 -17.71 10.33
CA ALA A 778 -16.02 -17.17 11.19
C ALA A 778 -14.72 -18.01 11.28
N LEU A 779 -14.69 -19.23 10.72
CA LEU A 779 -13.48 -20.06 10.56
C LEU A 779 -12.92 -20.06 9.13
N ALA A 780 -13.78 -19.85 8.13
CA ALA A 780 -13.50 -19.96 6.70
C ALA A 780 -13.18 -18.61 6.03
N SER A 781 -13.78 -17.50 6.45
CA SER A 781 -13.57 -16.17 5.84
C SER A 781 -12.42 -15.41 6.51
N HIS A 782 -12.55 -15.16 7.81
CA HIS A 782 -11.95 -14.05 8.55
C HIS A 782 -12.22 -12.67 7.94
N ASP A 783 -13.40 -12.47 7.34
CA ASP A 783 -13.80 -11.21 6.69
C ASP A 783 -13.74 -10.01 7.63
N SER A 784 -14.03 -10.19 8.93
CA SER A 784 -13.90 -9.11 9.93
C SER A 784 -12.46 -8.58 10.07
N MET A 785 -11.43 -9.40 9.80
CA MET A 785 -10.04 -8.94 9.74
C MET A 785 -9.73 -8.19 8.43
N VAL A 786 -10.32 -8.60 7.32
CA VAL A 786 -10.20 -7.92 6.02
C VAL A 786 -10.89 -6.56 6.05
N GLU A 787 -12.08 -6.48 6.63
CA GLU A 787 -12.86 -5.25 6.80
C GLU A 787 -12.11 -4.22 7.66
N VAL A 788 -11.63 -4.63 8.85
CA VAL A 788 -10.81 -3.78 9.73
C VAL A 788 -9.56 -3.31 9.00
N SER A 789 -8.91 -4.20 8.25
CA SER A 789 -7.74 -3.86 7.43
C SER A 789 -8.07 -2.79 6.38
N GLY A 790 -9.23 -2.88 5.71
CA GLY A 790 -9.71 -1.88 4.75
C GLY A 790 -10.06 -0.53 5.39
N ALA A 791 -10.61 -0.53 6.61
CA ALA A 791 -10.85 0.69 7.38
C ALA A 791 -9.51 1.39 7.74
N LEU A 792 -8.53 0.63 8.23
CA LEU A 792 -7.17 1.13 8.53
C LEU A 792 -6.45 1.64 7.27
N ASN A 793 -6.61 0.96 6.13
CA ASN A 793 -6.12 1.41 4.83
C ASN A 793 -6.72 2.76 4.41
N THR A 794 -8.02 2.97 4.62
CA THR A 794 -8.70 4.24 4.34
C THR A 794 -8.18 5.39 5.23
N VAL A 795 -7.84 5.09 6.48
CA VAL A 795 -7.18 6.03 7.39
C VAL A 795 -5.74 6.33 6.92
N ALA A 796 -4.98 5.32 6.50
CA ALA A 796 -3.63 5.49 5.95
C ALA A 796 -3.59 6.40 4.72
N CYS A 797 -4.47 6.17 3.73
CA CYS A 797 -4.61 7.07 2.57
C CYS A 797 -4.91 8.52 2.99
N SER A 798 -5.76 8.69 4.01
CA SER A 798 -6.15 10.02 4.52
C SER A 798 -4.99 10.73 5.21
N LEU A 799 -4.26 10.03 6.10
CA LEU A 799 -3.10 10.57 6.80
C LEU A 799 -1.99 10.95 5.81
N MET A 800 -1.66 10.07 4.84
CA MET A 800 -0.64 10.34 3.83
C MET A 800 -0.90 11.66 3.08
N LYS A 801 -2.17 11.91 2.70
CA LYS A 801 -2.57 13.18 2.08
C LYS A 801 -2.32 14.37 3.01
N ILE A 802 -2.84 14.30 4.24
CA ILE A 802 -2.72 15.37 5.25
C ILE A 802 -1.26 15.73 5.54
N VAL A 803 -0.38 14.74 5.77
CA VAL A 803 1.03 15.02 6.09
C VAL A 803 1.87 15.35 4.85
N ASN A 804 1.49 14.92 3.65
CA ASN A 804 2.09 15.44 2.42
C ASN A 804 1.82 16.95 2.27
N ASP A 805 0.58 17.42 2.49
CA ASP A 805 0.24 18.84 2.40
C ASP A 805 1.01 19.67 3.44
N ILE A 806 1.04 19.22 4.70
CA ILE A 806 1.78 19.88 5.78
C ILE A 806 3.29 19.92 5.46
N ARG A 807 3.85 18.83 4.90
CA ARG A 807 5.25 18.77 4.45
C ARG A 807 5.55 19.81 3.35
N MET A 808 4.64 19.99 2.41
CA MET A 808 4.81 20.92 1.29
C MET A 808 4.61 22.38 1.72
N LEU A 809 3.60 22.69 2.53
CA LEU A 809 3.39 24.04 3.08
C LEU A 809 4.54 24.48 4.01
N ALA A 810 5.20 23.53 4.67
CA ALA A 810 6.41 23.76 5.46
C ALA A 810 7.73 23.76 4.65
N SER A 811 7.67 23.80 3.31
CA SER A 811 8.87 23.73 2.46
C SER A 811 9.74 24.98 2.57
N GLY A 812 10.71 24.94 3.50
CA GLY A 812 11.78 25.91 3.66
C GLY A 812 11.36 27.26 4.28
N PRO A 813 12.27 27.97 4.96
CA PRO A 813 11.98 29.29 5.52
C PRO A 813 12.23 30.45 4.53
N ARG A 814 12.80 30.18 3.34
CA ARG A 814 13.23 31.21 2.37
C ARG A 814 13.14 30.82 0.88
N CYS A 815 13.18 29.53 0.54
CA CYS A 815 13.31 29.04 -0.84
C CYS A 815 12.29 27.93 -1.19
N GLY A 816 11.05 28.10 -0.73
CA GLY A 816 9.91 27.22 -1.01
C GLY A 816 8.62 27.92 -0.56
N LEU A 817 7.54 27.17 -0.31
CA LEU A 817 6.27 27.79 0.11
C LEU A 817 6.44 28.51 1.45
N GLY A 818 6.95 27.79 2.46
CA GLY A 818 7.27 28.33 3.78
C GLY A 818 6.08 28.92 4.55
N GLU A 819 4.85 28.58 4.19
CA GLU A 819 3.61 29.08 4.80
C GLU A 819 3.38 28.52 6.21
N LEU A 820 3.94 27.35 6.52
CA LEU A 820 3.94 26.75 7.86
C LEU A 820 5.35 26.69 8.45
N MET A 821 5.45 27.03 9.73
CA MET A 821 6.61 26.73 10.57
C MET A 821 6.31 25.49 11.41
N LEU A 822 7.16 24.47 11.30
CA LEU A 822 7.10 23.26 12.13
C LEU A 822 8.03 23.40 13.35
N PRO A 823 7.76 22.71 14.47
CA PRO A 823 8.64 22.70 15.62
C PRO A 823 10.01 22.07 15.33
N GLU A 824 11.07 22.68 15.85
CA GLU A 824 12.44 22.18 15.75
C GLU A 824 12.68 21.10 16.82
N ASN A 825 12.49 19.83 16.45
CA ASN A 825 12.65 18.69 17.39
C ASN A 825 13.99 17.96 17.29
N GLU A 826 14.70 18.13 16.16
CA GLU A 826 15.96 17.44 15.87
C GLU A 826 16.75 18.11 14.73
N PRO A 827 18.08 17.88 14.63
CA PRO A 827 18.89 18.43 13.54
C PRO A 827 18.54 17.78 12.19
N GLY A 828 18.13 18.59 11.20
CA GLY A 828 17.73 18.10 9.87
C GLY A 828 18.87 17.69 8.94
N SER A 829 20.13 17.71 9.39
CA SER A 829 21.29 17.24 8.62
C SER A 829 22.52 17.02 9.50
N SER A 830 23.33 16.01 9.17
CA SER A 830 24.65 15.79 9.78
C SER A 830 25.76 16.72 9.23
N ILE A 831 25.46 17.53 8.21
CA ILE A 831 26.42 18.40 7.50
C ILE A 831 25.89 19.82 7.16
N MET A 832 24.62 20.13 7.43
CA MET A 832 24.02 21.45 7.19
C MET A 832 23.40 22.01 8.49
N PRO A 833 24.15 22.81 9.27
CA PRO A 833 23.63 23.45 10.48
C PRO A 833 22.40 24.33 10.19
N GLY A 834 21.43 24.34 11.09
CA GLY A 834 20.20 25.15 10.95
C GLY A 834 19.17 24.62 9.94
N LYS A 835 19.41 23.47 9.28
CA LYS A 835 18.35 22.79 8.51
C LYS A 835 17.38 22.10 9.46
N VAL A 836 16.08 22.37 9.29
CA VAL A 836 14.98 21.66 9.94
C VAL A 836 14.27 20.80 8.90
N ASN A 837 14.01 19.53 9.20
CA ASN A 837 13.29 18.60 8.31
C ASN A 837 11.88 18.32 8.86
N PRO A 838 10.90 18.05 7.98
CA PRO A 838 9.52 17.69 8.36
C PRO A 838 9.40 16.20 8.75
N THR A 839 10.30 15.71 9.61
CA THR A 839 10.55 14.27 9.81
C THR A 839 9.38 13.48 10.38
N GLN A 840 8.53 14.11 11.20
CA GLN A 840 7.28 13.52 11.69
C GLN A 840 6.25 13.30 10.56
N CYS A 841 6.28 14.13 9.52
CA CYS A 841 5.48 13.91 8.30
C CYS A 841 6.06 12.75 7.48
N GLU A 842 7.39 12.70 7.32
CA GLU A 842 8.09 11.60 6.63
C GLU A 842 7.74 10.24 7.26
N ALA A 843 7.89 10.12 8.59
CA ALA A 843 7.55 8.92 9.34
C ALA A 843 6.09 8.48 9.12
N LEU A 844 5.13 9.40 9.20
CA LEU A 844 3.71 9.06 9.04
C LEU A 844 3.35 8.70 7.59
N THR A 845 4.01 9.28 6.58
CA THR A 845 3.85 8.83 5.19
C THR A 845 4.38 7.40 4.97
N MET A 846 5.52 7.04 5.57
CA MET A 846 6.06 5.67 5.51
C MET A 846 5.14 4.65 6.20
N ILE A 847 4.59 5.01 7.37
CA ILE A 847 3.60 4.20 8.09
C ILE A 847 2.37 3.96 7.22
N ALA A 848 1.85 4.99 6.55
CA ALA A 848 0.70 4.85 5.68
C ALA A 848 0.97 3.90 4.49
N ALA A 849 2.14 4.00 3.84
CA ALA A 849 2.54 3.06 2.79
C ALA A 849 2.67 1.61 3.30
N GLN A 850 3.19 1.42 4.52
CA GLN A 850 3.26 0.10 5.14
C GLN A 850 1.88 -0.49 5.44
N VAL A 851 0.91 0.31 5.88
CA VAL A 851 -0.46 -0.13 6.14
C VAL A 851 -1.16 -0.56 4.85
N MET A 852 -0.94 0.14 3.74
CA MET A 852 -1.43 -0.27 2.41
C MET A 852 -0.87 -1.64 2.01
N GLY A 853 0.44 -1.86 2.22
CA GLY A 853 1.08 -3.17 1.99
C GLY A 853 0.54 -4.28 2.90
N ASN A 854 0.43 -4.01 4.20
CA ASN A 854 -0.18 -4.93 5.18
C ASN A 854 -1.63 -5.29 4.79
N HIS A 855 -2.38 -4.34 4.22
CA HIS A 855 -3.75 -4.57 3.74
C HIS A 855 -3.80 -5.49 2.52
N VAL A 856 -2.90 -5.34 1.55
CA VAL A 856 -2.81 -6.27 0.41
C VAL A 856 -2.47 -7.69 0.87
N ALA A 857 -1.56 -7.85 1.84
CA ALA A 857 -1.30 -9.15 2.45
C ALA A 857 -2.57 -9.75 3.09
N CYS A 858 -3.35 -8.97 3.86
CA CYS A 858 -4.63 -9.40 4.41
C CYS A 858 -5.66 -9.80 3.35
N THR A 859 -5.76 -9.06 2.24
CA THR A 859 -6.70 -9.32 1.14
C THR A 859 -6.35 -10.59 0.36
N VAL A 860 -5.05 -10.83 0.10
CA VAL A 860 -4.58 -12.12 -0.45
C VAL A 860 -4.86 -13.25 0.54
N GLY A 861 -4.62 -13.03 1.84
CA GLY A 861 -4.91 -14.02 2.89
C GLY A 861 -6.39 -14.39 2.99
N GLY A 862 -7.30 -13.41 2.96
CA GLY A 862 -8.75 -13.63 2.99
C GLY A 862 -9.24 -14.43 1.78
N SER A 863 -8.81 -14.03 0.57
CA SER A 863 -9.21 -14.67 -0.69
C SER A 863 -8.65 -16.08 -0.92
N ASN A 864 -7.66 -16.53 -0.14
CA ASN A 864 -7.08 -17.88 -0.21
C ASN A 864 -7.60 -18.82 0.91
N GLY A 865 -8.77 -18.54 1.48
CA GLY A 865 -9.51 -19.50 2.31
C GLY A 865 -10.05 -20.68 1.48
N HIS A 866 -9.83 -21.92 1.94
CA HIS A 866 -10.30 -23.13 1.25
C HIS A 866 -11.29 -23.90 2.14
N PHE A 867 -12.50 -24.16 1.62
CA PHE A 867 -13.58 -24.86 2.32
C PHE A 867 -13.83 -24.27 3.73
N GLU A 868 -13.90 -25.07 4.80
CA GLU A 868 -14.28 -24.63 6.15
C GLU A 868 -13.13 -23.97 6.94
N LEU A 869 -11.96 -23.71 6.32
CA LEU A 869 -10.80 -23.15 7.04
C LEU A 869 -9.89 -22.27 6.18
N ASN A 870 -9.79 -20.99 6.56
CA ASN A 870 -8.71 -20.13 6.08
C ASN A 870 -7.46 -20.25 6.99
N VAL A 871 -6.35 -20.73 6.42
CA VAL A 871 -5.09 -20.95 7.15
C VAL A 871 -4.24 -19.69 7.34
N PHE A 872 -4.49 -18.63 6.56
CA PHE A 872 -3.73 -17.38 6.58
C PHE A 872 -4.00 -16.52 7.83
N LYS A 873 -4.92 -16.96 8.71
CA LYS A 873 -5.39 -16.25 9.91
C LYS A 873 -4.27 -15.66 10.79
N THR A 874 -3.13 -16.34 10.92
CA THR A 874 -1.97 -15.89 11.72
C THR A 874 -1.21 -14.74 11.05
N MET A 875 -1.03 -14.79 9.73
CA MET A 875 -0.46 -13.69 8.94
C MET A 875 -1.41 -12.49 8.88
N MET A 876 -2.72 -12.73 8.71
CA MET A 876 -3.74 -11.68 8.69
C MET A 876 -3.79 -10.92 10.02
N VAL A 877 -3.90 -11.61 11.16
CA VAL A 877 -3.95 -10.95 12.47
C VAL A 877 -2.64 -10.21 12.80
N ALA A 878 -1.48 -10.75 12.38
CA ALA A 878 -0.21 -10.06 12.55
C ALA A 878 -0.16 -8.74 11.76
N ASN A 879 -0.64 -8.72 10.52
CA ASN A 879 -0.70 -7.50 9.69
C ASN A 879 -1.73 -6.49 10.21
N VAL A 880 -2.90 -6.94 10.67
CA VAL A 880 -3.91 -6.06 11.31
C VAL A 880 -3.35 -5.43 12.59
N LEU A 881 -2.79 -6.22 13.51
CA LEU A 881 -2.20 -5.72 14.76
C LEU A 881 -1.04 -4.74 14.49
N ARG A 882 -0.15 -5.07 13.55
CA ARG A 882 0.94 -4.18 13.11
C ARG A 882 0.40 -2.84 12.59
N SER A 883 -0.61 -2.87 11.72
CA SER A 883 -1.24 -1.64 11.20
C SER A 883 -1.91 -0.81 12.30
N ILE A 884 -2.54 -1.44 13.30
CA ILE A 884 -3.13 -0.74 14.46
C ILE A 884 -2.04 -0.03 15.27
N THR A 885 -0.96 -0.73 15.62
CA THR A 885 0.16 -0.17 16.38
C THR A 885 0.85 0.98 15.63
N LEU A 886 1.22 0.78 14.36
CA LEU A 886 1.90 1.80 13.58
C LEU A 886 1.04 3.06 13.38
N LEU A 887 -0.27 2.93 13.11
CA LEU A 887 -1.16 4.08 13.01
C LEU A 887 -1.36 4.78 14.35
N GLY A 888 -1.58 4.03 15.44
CA GLY A 888 -1.78 4.58 16.77
C GLY A 888 -0.57 5.37 17.26
N ASP A 889 0.60 4.71 17.30
CA ASP A 889 1.84 5.32 17.77
C ASP A 889 2.28 6.47 16.86
N GLY A 890 2.16 6.28 15.53
CA GLY A 890 2.49 7.29 14.53
C GLY A 890 1.64 8.55 14.67
N CYS A 891 0.32 8.42 14.91
CA CYS A 891 -0.55 9.57 15.16
C CYS A 891 -0.23 10.26 16.49
N MET A 892 0.11 9.50 17.54
CA MET A 892 0.51 10.08 18.84
C MET A 892 1.83 10.85 18.74
N ALA A 893 2.85 10.27 18.09
CA ALA A 893 4.14 10.92 17.85
C ALA A 893 3.97 12.17 16.99
N PHE A 894 3.28 12.06 15.84
CA PHE A 894 2.99 13.21 14.98
C PHE A 894 2.23 14.31 15.70
N ASN A 895 1.22 13.99 16.51
CA ASN A 895 0.47 15.00 17.26
C ASN A 895 1.34 15.72 18.29
N LYS A 896 2.03 14.95 19.15
CA LYS A 896 2.88 15.45 20.24
C LYS A 896 4.05 16.29 19.73
N ASN A 897 4.75 15.78 18.71
CA ASN A 897 6.03 16.32 18.27
C ASN A 897 5.89 17.25 17.06
N CYS A 898 4.78 17.20 16.30
CA CYS A 898 4.57 18.08 15.14
C CYS A 898 3.30 18.93 15.27
N ALA A 899 2.11 18.32 15.26
CA ALA A 899 0.85 19.01 15.00
C ALA A 899 0.55 20.15 16.01
N VAL A 900 0.77 19.90 17.30
CA VAL A 900 0.55 20.90 18.38
C VAL A 900 1.53 22.09 18.27
N GLY A 901 2.68 21.91 17.61
CA GLY A 901 3.70 22.95 17.43
C GLY A 901 3.60 23.76 16.13
N ILE A 902 2.68 23.42 15.22
CA ILE A 902 2.56 24.09 13.91
C ILE A 902 2.12 25.55 14.10
N LYS A 903 2.80 26.47 13.39
CA LYS A 903 2.47 27.90 13.37
C LYS A 903 2.40 28.40 11.92
N ALA A 904 1.45 29.30 11.63
CA ALA A 904 1.41 29.99 10.35
C ALA A 904 2.57 31.00 10.23
N ASN A 905 3.28 31.00 9.12
CA ASN A 905 4.28 32.01 8.78
C ASN A 905 3.58 33.23 8.16
N THR A 906 2.94 34.03 9.00
CA THR A 906 2.11 35.16 8.57
C THR A 906 2.85 36.15 7.68
N ALA A 907 4.15 36.37 7.90
CA ALA A 907 4.97 37.24 7.06
C ALA A 907 5.14 36.69 5.63
N GLN A 908 5.44 35.39 5.49
CA GLN A 908 5.58 34.74 4.17
C GLN A 908 4.23 34.62 3.45
N ILE A 909 3.14 34.29 4.17
CA ILE A 909 1.79 34.25 3.62
C ILE A 909 1.39 35.63 3.10
N GLN A 910 1.60 36.70 3.88
CA GLN A 910 1.33 38.08 3.45
C GLN A 910 2.20 38.51 2.25
N LYS A 911 3.45 38.03 2.17
CA LYS A 911 4.33 38.27 1.03
C LYS A 911 3.78 37.60 -0.24
N ILE A 912 3.55 36.28 -0.22
CA ILE A 912 3.01 35.51 -1.35
C ILE A 912 1.67 36.08 -1.81
N MET A 913 0.80 36.47 -0.87
CA MET A 913 -0.48 37.12 -1.16
C MET A 913 -0.30 38.43 -1.94
N ARG A 914 0.63 39.31 -1.52
CA ARG A 914 0.90 40.60 -2.19
C ARG A 914 1.60 40.45 -3.54
N GLU A 915 2.42 39.41 -3.70
CA GLU A 915 3.07 39.06 -4.97
C GLU A 915 2.12 38.34 -5.96
N SER A 916 0.93 37.94 -5.50
CA SER A 916 -0.06 37.22 -6.33
C SER A 916 -0.72 38.11 -7.38
N LEU A 917 -0.41 37.84 -8.65
CA LEU A 917 -1.04 38.48 -9.80
C LEU A 917 -2.56 38.23 -9.91
N MET A 918 -3.12 37.26 -9.16
CA MET A 918 -4.56 36.95 -9.21
C MET A 918 -5.42 37.98 -8.47
N LEU A 919 -4.84 38.79 -7.58
CA LEU A 919 -5.54 39.91 -6.93
C LEU A 919 -6.04 40.96 -7.93
N VAL A 920 -5.49 40.98 -9.15
CA VAL A 920 -5.93 41.85 -10.26
C VAL A 920 -7.42 41.68 -10.60
N THR A 921 -8.00 40.52 -10.28
CA THR A 921 -9.42 40.23 -10.52
C THR A 921 -10.36 41.17 -9.77
N ALA A 922 -9.94 41.71 -8.62
CA ALA A 922 -10.68 42.75 -7.89
C ALA A 922 -10.81 44.07 -8.67
N LEU A 923 -9.93 44.33 -9.65
CA LEU A 923 -9.98 45.54 -10.48
C LEU A 923 -11.00 45.44 -11.62
N ASN A 924 -11.43 44.24 -12.00
CA ASN A 924 -12.36 44.03 -13.13
C ASN A 924 -13.64 44.90 -13.07
N PRO A 925 -14.32 45.07 -11.91
CA PRO A 925 -15.52 45.91 -11.82
C PRO A 925 -15.23 47.42 -11.92
N HIS A 926 -13.98 47.85 -11.69
CA HIS A 926 -13.61 49.26 -11.57
C HIS A 926 -12.98 49.83 -12.85
N ILE A 927 -12.15 49.03 -13.55
CA ILE A 927 -11.45 49.45 -14.78
C ILE A 927 -11.75 48.57 -16.01
N GLY A 928 -12.54 47.50 -15.84
CA GLY A 928 -12.83 46.55 -16.91
C GLY A 928 -11.72 45.52 -17.14
N TYR A 929 -12.09 44.39 -17.75
CA TYR A 929 -11.22 43.22 -17.92
C TYR A 929 -9.91 43.54 -18.65
N ASP A 930 -9.95 44.28 -19.76
CA ASP A 930 -8.76 44.50 -20.60
C ASP A 930 -7.67 45.31 -19.89
N LYS A 931 -8.04 46.33 -19.10
CA LYS A 931 -7.10 47.13 -18.31
C LYS A 931 -6.53 46.33 -17.15
N ALA A 932 -7.34 45.54 -16.45
CA ALA A 932 -6.87 44.62 -15.41
C ALA A 932 -5.91 43.57 -16.00
N ALA A 933 -6.26 42.96 -17.13
CA ALA A 933 -5.40 42.02 -17.84
C ALA A 933 -4.10 42.65 -18.36
N GLN A 934 -4.12 43.93 -18.76
CA GLN A 934 -2.92 44.69 -19.12
C GLN A 934 -1.99 44.86 -17.92
N ILE A 935 -2.52 45.23 -16.73
CA ILE A 935 -1.72 45.35 -15.50
C ILE A 935 -1.05 44.01 -15.16
N ALA A 936 -1.79 42.90 -15.11
CA ALA A 936 -1.21 41.61 -14.76
C ALA A 936 -0.21 41.09 -15.80
N LYS A 937 -0.44 41.29 -17.10
CA LYS A 937 0.51 40.91 -18.16
C LYS A 937 1.79 41.72 -18.11
N THR A 938 1.71 43.03 -17.85
CA THR A 938 2.88 43.88 -17.68
C THR A 938 3.65 43.53 -16.40
N ALA A 939 2.97 43.36 -15.27
CA ALA A 939 3.55 42.96 -13.99
C ALA A 939 4.33 41.64 -14.13
N HIS A 940 3.73 40.62 -14.76
CA HIS A 940 4.39 39.35 -15.04
C HIS A 940 5.63 39.49 -15.93
N LYS A 941 5.56 40.32 -16.98
CA LYS A 941 6.65 40.53 -17.94
C LYS A 941 7.83 41.31 -17.36
N GLU A 942 7.56 42.26 -16.47
CA GLU A 942 8.57 43.18 -15.91
C GLU A 942 9.05 42.77 -14.51
N GLY A 943 8.38 41.80 -13.85
CA GLY A 943 8.72 41.33 -12.51
C GLY A 943 8.28 42.26 -11.37
N GLY A 944 7.44 43.25 -11.65
CA GLY A 944 6.89 44.19 -10.66
C GLY A 944 5.57 43.70 -10.04
N THR A 945 5.17 44.30 -8.92
CA THR A 945 3.86 44.03 -8.32
C THR A 945 2.72 44.64 -9.15
N LEU A 946 1.48 44.18 -8.90
CA LEU A 946 0.28 44.75 -9.50
C LEU A 946 0.11 46.24 -9.16
N LYS A 947 0.47 46.67 -7.93
CA LYS A 947 0.32 48.06 -7.47
C LYS A 947 1.26 49.00 -8.23
N GLU A 948 2.56 48.69 -8.22
CA GLU A 948 3.59 49.45 -8.96
C GLU A 948 3.24 49.52 -10.45
N THR A 949 2.79 48.40 -11.03
CA THR A 949 2.43 48.32 -12.44
C THR A 949 1.20 49.15 -12.80
N ALA A 950 0.17 49.15 -11.95
CA ALA A 950 -1.06 49.93 -12.19
C ALA A 950 -0.79 51.44 -12.17
N VAL A 951 0.06 51.91 -11.25
CA VAL A 951 0.51 53.30 -11.16
C VAL A 951 1.42 53.65 -12.33
N LYS A 952 2.40 52.80 -12.66
CA LYS A 952 3.30 52.99 -13.82
C LYS A 952 2.56 53.09 -15.16
N LEU A 953 1.47 52.35 -15.32
CA LEU A 953 0.62 52.42 -16.53
C LEU A 953 -0.36 53.61 -16.53
N GLY A 954 -0.42 54.40 -15.45
CA GLY A 954 -1.37 55.51 -15.31
C GLY A 954 -2.84 55.07 -15.24
N LEU A 955 -3.09 53.81 -14.86
CA LEU A 955 -4.43 53.21 -14.85
C LEU A 955 -5.14 53.35 -13.50
N LEU A 956 -4.37 53.50 -12.41
CA LEU A 956 -4.83 53.69 -11.02
C LEU A 956 -3.85 54.59 -10.25
N THR A 957 -4.30 55.22 -9.17
CA THR A 957 -3.41 55.72 -8.11
C THR A 957 -3.13 54.65 -7.05
N GLU A 958 -2.17 54.88 -6.15
CA GLU A 958 -1.90 53.96 -5.04
C GLU A 958 -3.10 53.80 -4.10
N GLU A 959 -3.82 54.90 -3.83
CA GLU A 959 -5.00 54.92 -2.95
C GLU A 959 -6.17 54.17 -3.59
N GLN A 960 -6.35 54.29 -4.91
CA GLN A 960 -7.36 53.51 -5.64
C GLN A 960 -7.05 52.01 -5.61
N PHE A 961 -5.77 51.63 -5.76
CA PHE A 961 -5.35 50.24 -5.67
C PHE A 961 -5.61 49.68 -4.26
N ASP A 962 -5.17 50.37 -3.21
CA ASP A 962 -5.35 49.93 -1.81
C ASP A 962 -6.84 49.96 -1.38
N GLN A 963 -7.68 50.81 -1.99
CA GLN A 963 -9.12 50.84 -1.73
C GLN A 963 -9.85 49.65 -2.38
N TRP A 964 -9.44 49.22 -3.58
CA TRP A 964 -10.18 48.24 -4.38
C TRP A 964 -9.61 46.81 -4.30
N VAL A 965 -8.31 46.66 -4.06
CA VAL A 965 -7.61 45.37 -4.03
C VAL A 965 -7.36 44.93 -2.58
N LYS A 966 -8.42 44.40 -1.95
CA LYS A 966 -8.42 43.92 -0.56
C LYS A 966 -8.63 42.40 -0.50
N PRO A 967 -7.58 41.59 -0.29
CA PRO A 967 -7.68 40.13 -0.25
C PRO A 967 -8.69 39.61 0.78
N GLU A 968 -8.84 40.30 1.92
CA GLU A 968 -9.81 39.99 2.97
C GLU A 968 -11.27 40.19 2.54
N GLU A 969 -11.52 41.04 1.53
CA GLU A 969 -12.84 41.22 0.91
C GLU A 969 -13.06 40.28 -0.30
N MET A 970 -12.10 39.40 -0.63
CA MET A 970 -12.16 38.44 -1.74
C MET A 970 -12.38 36.98 -1.29
N LEU A 971 -12.63 36.75 0.00
CA LEU A 971 -12.69 35.40 0.60
C LEU A 971 -13.97 34.60 0.28
N GLY A 972 -14.83 35.14 -0.58
CA GLY A 972 -16.03 34.50 -1.12
C GLY A 972 -16.82 35.48 -1.99
N PRO A 973 -18.01 35.06 -2.48
CA PRO A 973 -19.10 35.95 -2.86
C PRO A 973 -19.41 37.02 -1.78
N LYS A 974 -20.19 38.05 -2.14
CA LYS A 974 -20.45 39.23 -1.30
C LYS A 974 -21.92 39.45 -0.99
#